data_AF-A0ABD0M5H3-F1
#
_entry.id   AF-A0ABD0M5H3-F1
#
_cell.length_a   1.000
_cell.length_b   1.000
_cell.length_c   1.000
_cell.angle_alpha   90.00
_cell.angle_beta   90.00
_cell.angle_gamma   90.00
#
_symmetry.space_group_name_H-M   'P 1'
#
loop_
_entity.id
_entity.type
_entity.pdbx_description
1 polymer ?
#
loop_
_entity_poly.entity_id
_entity_poly.type
_entity_poly.pdbx_seq_one_letter_code
_entity_poly.pdbx_strand_id
1 'polypeptide(L)'
;MSQLRLLVPQQRAWRERGQTQTHNTPEASKYQHGFPHPDTRTAATSDPEPPGNTSLRAGLHQPATPQNTSSAFSSSNSMLLTRIKSRPRISSITLVATSGQTFRKNTHSPSGSSPNNSVFATNTNASERRKLPAESAPQTSNIGAAGFMAIIACVVLFVGLMHFKVWDEIKRRRPEAVCRKAKSPVTVLIRNMASKLRKVPPGDGFVRPGFEHVQDIFRQSIENGVERGGNFAAYFRGELVVNLWGGFADEEANRPWKHNTAGIFYSTTKSPSAVTIAHLVDRGFLSYDQPISSFWPEFGQNGKEQITLKQMVSLKAGLPLLTDPFPLSLLRDDLDDLSRRLAQQIPWNTGGIHAYSPLVIGLYLDQIVRRADPQKRSLSEYFRQEIAEPFGIDLSIGMPKSEQWRVPRMTVTVRGAEYKKYQMQLAINPNIDMELLLQSQTQPTDWLRNAFIHNPDMLELPCGASHGVGSAAGMARLHGILANGGSLAGRRLLSEDAIQLLQTPVSAGPEKLFGIDLFYSYGMELIPVLDGNKVTYNMGHGGFGGQFAAADTQYKTGWAYVTNYLDPTIMLAGKAKWPALEKALYQCIHKLEGVNVTRRHLMTSNYPSYHAGGGYPPQFGGAYPPNSGPPPPPGMGSAYNVNQYGGGFGGFNHPGAVPGFTVPAVQQCNNMMLGMGFQGWSPNGGPAFLCFRALTIFICTLFVSLQAPQAQMMQQQIRTGQSQSQSGQDDSPREVATPQPDISEEELKEKVRAQMRTAFINELVRREKVSGTFELTEGTVKPFVAYDDNDPVAEWYKTERGGELKKWDCEADCEYLNDAMKGLGTNDDAIIHVVATRCNSQRQQMKKMFKTLYGRDLIEEIKGELSGDYKETVMALFLPPAEYDAWCIKEAIYGPGTDESALIEIFLTRTNAQIEEIRNAYPSVLNKHYHGKEPKIEEDIRNDTSGDFKRLLISASQGNRYEIPRDRLVEAVEEIVNPETDEGTGMYQVNYAKLSDTAKAEREAKQLFEAGEDRWGTDEETFIRIFATRDYYQLRETWNQYVKLTQRDILNSVKRETSGDFKSGLRAIVMNIRSRPMYFAEKLRDAMKGLGTDERTLIRIIVSRSEIDMVQIKECFLKLTEKTLWRWIKEDTSFNFKKLLQQIVGRD
;
A
#
# COMPACT_ATOMS: atom_id res chain seq x y z
N MET A 1 50.40 53.14 -26.43
CA MET A 1 49.24 53.21 -25.51
C MET A 1 48.71 51.79 -25.35
N SER A 2 48.31 51.23 -24.19
CA SER A 2 48.57 51.48 -22.74
C SER A 2 47.46 50.77 -21.95
N GLN A 3 47.63 50.13 -20.77
CA GLN A 3 48.75 49.66 -19.94
C GLN A 3 48.22 48.43 -19.12
N LEU A 4 48.99 47.43 -18.64
CA LEU A 4 49.85 47.43 -17.43
C LEU A 4 49.06 47.90 -16.16
N ARG A 5 48.95 47.20 -15.02
CA ARG A 5 49.90 46.49 -14.10
C ARG A 5 49.14 45.41 -13.28
N LEU A 6 49.69 44.36 -12.61
CA LEU A 6 50.96 43.98 -11.95
C LEU A 6 51.02 44.15 -10.40
N LEU A 7 51.37 43.05 -9.71
CA LEU A 7 52.02 42.87 -8.37
C LEU A 7 51.19 43.16 -7.08
N VAL A 8 51.26 42.46 -5.91
CA VAL A 8 52.29 41.64 -5.18
C VAL A 8 53.31 42.51 -4.39
N PRO A 9 53.74 42.25 -3.11
CA PRO A 9 53.16 41.46 -1.99
C PRO A 9 53.41 42.03 -0.54
N GLN A 10 53.27 41.18 0.50
CA GLN A 10 54.08 41.06 1.75
C GLN A 10 53.94 41.97 3.02
N GLN A 11 53.68 41.28 4.15
CA GLN A 11 54.41 41.23 5.45
C GLN A 11 54.70 42.46 6.35
N ARG A 12 54.42 42.23 7.67
CA ARG A 12 55.08 42.81 8.89
C ARG A 12 54.83 44.34 9.09
N ALA A 13 55.07 44.99 10.24
CA ALA A 13 55.71 44.69 11.54
C ALA A 13 55.18 45.71 12.60
N TRP A 14 55.31 45.64 13.94
CA TRP A 14 55.69 44.61 14.96
C TRP A 14 55.45 45.21 16.39
N ARG A 15 55.86 44.53 17.49
CA ARG A 15 55.96 45.01 18.90
C ARG A 15 54.62 45.21 19.66
N GLU A 16 54.50 45.13 20.99
CA GLU A 16 55.33 44.72 22.16
C GLU A 16 54.36 44.46 23.35
N ARG A 17 54.63 43.76 24.47
CA ARG A 17 55.79 43.57 25.37
C ARG A 17 55.42 42.42 26.36
N GLY A 18 56.28 41.62 27.01
CA GLY A 18 57.73 41.39 26.94
C GLY A 18 58.25 40.53 28.13
N GLN A 19 59.43 39.91 27.99
CA GLN A 19 60.35 39.37 29.05
C GLN A 19 59.93 38.10 29.86
N THR A 20 60.80 37.13 30.23
CA THR A 20 62.20 36.77 29.85
C THR A 20 62.59 35.33 30.30
N GLN A 21 63.33 34.57 29.45
CA GLN A 21 64.42 33.59 29.76
C GLN A 21 64.11 32.31 30.63
N THR A 22 64.80 31.14 30.65
CA THR A 22 65.77 30.29 29.84
C THR A 22 65.94 28.93 30.60
N HIS A 23 66.49 27.77 30.16
CA HIS A 23 67.07 27.21 28.90
C HIS A 23 67.11 25.64 28.97
N ASN A 24 67.27 24.97 27.81
CA ASN A 24 67.96 23.68 27.50
C ASN A 24 67.92 22.41 28.44
N THR A 25 67.27 21.33 27.96
CA THR A 25 67.70 19.89 27.77
C THR A 25 68.90 19.25 28.54
N PRO A 26 69.00 17.89 28.78
CA PRO A 26 68.14 16.74 28.36
C PRO A 26 67.91 15.56 29.41
N GLU A 27 67.23 14.47 28.98
CA GLU A 27 67.29 13.01 29.36
C GLU A 27 67.06 12.38 30.79
N ALA A 28 66.17 11.35 30.81
CA ALA A 28 66.23 9.99 31.45
C ALA A 28 66.11 9.64 33.00
N SER A 29 64.91 9.12 33.39
CA SER A 29 64.63 7.79 34.05
C SER A 29 64.46 7.50 35.60
N LYS A 30 63.33 6.79 35.94
CA LYS A 30 63.13 5.57 36.81
C LYS A 30 62.74 5.52 38.34
N TYR A 31 61.78 4.59 38.67
CA TYR A 31 61.38 3.88 39.95
C TYR A 31 60.53 4.60 41.07
N GLN A 32 59.79 4.00 42.06
CA GLN A 32 59.46 2.59 42.48
C GLN A 32 57.97 2.27 42.98
N HIS A 33 57.68 2.01 44.30
CA HIS A 33 56.49 1.27 44.90
C HIS A 33 55.96 1.88 46.27
N GLY A 34 54.96 1.40 47.07
CA GLY A 34 54.25 0.10 47.27
C GLY A 34 52.91 0.08 48.13
N PHE A 35 52.74 -0.81 49.14
CA PHE A 35 51.47 -1.24 49.86
C PHE A 35 51.60 -1.38 51.43
N PRO A 36 50.62 -1.78 52.35
CA PRO A 36 49.41 -2.69 52.27
C PRO A 36 48.09 -2.39 53.16
N HIS A 37 47.27 -3.45 53.49
CA HIS A 37 45.82 -3.68 53.93
C HIS A 37 45.45 -3.64 55.48
N PRO A 38 44.25 -4.07 56.09
CA PRO A 38 42.84 -4.51 55.68
C PRO A 38 41.52 -4.19 56.58
N ASP A 39 40.28 -4.54 56.08
CA ASP A 39 38.93 -5.00 56.69
C ASP A 39 37.92 -4.15 57.58
N THR A 40 36.58 -4.40 57.88
CA THR A 40 35.31 -5.08 57.33
C THR A 40 33.94 -4.79 58.14
N ARG A 41 32.70 -5.16 57.62
CA ARG A 41 31.32 -5.49 58.28
C ARG A 41 30.26 -4.38 58.71
N THR A 42 28.91 -4.53 59.00
CA THR A 42 27.64 -5.30 58.55
C THR A 42 26.25 -4.85 59.22
N ALA A 43 25.04 -5.05 58.58
CA ALA A 43 23.59 -5.24 59.09
C ALA A 43 22.67 -4.05 59.62
N ALA A 44 21.29 -4.07 59.82
CA ALA A 44 20.04 -4.73 59.23
C ALA A 44 18.60 -4.27 59.80
N THR A 45 17.44 -4.62 59.13
CA THR A 45 15.96 -4.80 59.51
C THR A 45 14.82 -3.71 59.82
N SER A 46 13.78 -3.61 58.94
CA SER A 46 12.23 -3.52 59.02
C SER A 46 11.26 -2.48 59.73
N ASP A 47 10.34 -1.82 58.94
CA ASP A 47 8.83 -1.53 58.97
C ASP A 47 7.96 -1.04 60.21
N PRO A 48 6.66 -0.52 60.13
CA PRO A 48 5.81 0.20 59.09
C PRO A 48 4.73 1.32 59.51
N GLU A 49 4.34 2.25 58.58
CA GLU A 49 3.03 2.99 58.24
C GLU A 49 2.28 4.15 59.10
N PRO A 50 1.12 4.84 58.70
CA PRO A 50 0.89 6.35 58.59
C PRO A 50 -0.35 6.94 59.39
N PRO A 51 -1.28 7.92 59.00
CA PRO A 51 -1.44 9.10 58.04
C PRO A 51 -2.21 10.41 58.58
N GLY A 52 -2.58 11.47 57.76
CA GLY A 52 -3.83 12.32 57.95
C GLY A 52 -3.97 13.90 57.71
N ASN A 53 -4.51 14.36 56.54
CA ASN A 53 -5.52 15.45 56.13
C ASN A 53 -5.67 17.00 56.57
N THR A 54 -6.22 17.88 55.67
CA THR A 54 -6.97 19.23 55.78
C THR A 54 -6.38 20.66 55.37
N SER A 55 -7.12 21.83 55.50
CA SER A 55 -7.07 23.11 54.63
C SER A 55 -7.18 24.54 55.37
N LEU A 56 -7.49 25.82 54.89
CA LEU A 56 -8.29 26.49 53.78
C LEU A 56 -8.23 28.11 53.70
N ARG A 57 -8.47 28.81 52.53
CA ARG A 57 -9.14 30.17 52.20
C ARG A 57 -8.49 31.65 52.16
N ALA A 58 -8.74 32.41 51.04
CA ALA A 58 -9.13 33.88 50.76
C ALA A 58 -8.26 35.21 50.89
N GLY A 59 -8.45 36.26 50.00
CA GLY A 59 -8.27 37.74 50.31
C GLY A 59 -7.85 38.89 49.28
N LEU A 60 -8.81 39.58 48.60
CA LEU A 60 -8.99 41.01 48.05
C LEU A 60 -7.92 42.13 47.65
N HIS A 61 -8.27 42.92 46.58
CA HIS A 61 -8.17 44.41 46.29
C HIS A 61 -7.02 45.17 45.49
N GLN A 62 -7.14 46.51 45.29
CA GLN A 62 -6.75 47.42 44.13
C GLN A 62 -6.31 48.87 44.58
N PRO A 63 -6.13 49.98 43.77
CA PRO A 63 -5.63 50.28 42.39
C PRO A 63 -4.72 51.58 42.25
N ALA A 64 -4.18 51.96 41.05
CA ALA A 64 -3.78 53.36 40.62
C ALA A 64 -3.26 53.52 39.14
N THR A 65 -3.27 54.74 38.53
CA THR A 65 -2.65 55.17 37.21
C THR A 65 -2.34 56.70 37.18
N PRO A 66 -1.44 57.29 36.32
CA PRO A 66 -1.86 57.92 35.02
C PRO A 66 -0.79 58.28 33.88
N GLN A 67 -1.27 58.45 32.62
CA GLN A 67 -0.97 59.46 31.53
C GLN A 67 0.38 59.72 30.74
N ASN A 68 0.21 59.93 29.40
CA ASN A 68 0.91 60.84 28.40
C ASN A 68 2.39 60.59 27.95
N THR A 69 2.93 60.98 26.76
CA THR A 69 2.55 61.93 25.65
C THR A 69 2.99 61.47 24.21
N SER A 70 3.31 62.35 23.22
CA SER A 70 3.12 62.11 21.74
C SER A 70 4.25 62.46 20.72
N SER A 71 4.16 61.90 19.48
CA SER A 71 4.24 62.57 18.13
C SER A 71 5.31 62.22 17.03
N ALA A 72 4.80 62.04 15.79
CA ALA A 72 5.28 62.36 14.40
C ALA A 72 6.69 62.06 13.81
N PHE A 73 6.75 61.49 12.57
CA PHE A 73 7.24 62.14 11.31
C PHE A 73 6.98 61.29 10.02
N SER A 74 7.28 61.80 8.80
CA SER A 74 6.98 61.14 7.49
C SER A 74 7.85 61.58 6.28
N SER A 75 7.62 61.00 5.07
CA SER A 75 8.10 61.35 3.69
C SER A 75 9.46 60.79 3.19
N SER A 76 9.85 60.88 1.88
CA SER A 76 9.26 60.32 0.61
C SER A 76 10.14 60.53 -0.66
N ASN A 77 10.02 59.65 -1.67
CA ASN A 77 10.27 59.80 -3.14
C ASN A 77 11.67 60.08 -3.78
N SER A 78 12.01 59.30 -4.84
CA SER A 78 12.68 59.66 -6.14
C SER A 78 13.11 58.36 -6.89
N MET A 79 12.67 57.98 -8.11
CA MET A 79 12.94 58.46 -9.49
C MET A 79 14.42 58.39 -9.98
N LEU A 80 14.78 58.17 -11.28
CA LEU A 80 14.24 57.40 -12.44
C LEU A 80 15.28 57.45 -13.64
N LEU A 81 15.05 56.71 -14.75
CA LEU A 81 15.52 56.94 -16.16
C LEU A 81 16.78 56.26 -16.80
N THR A 82 16.52 55.29 -17.71
CA THR A 82 17.08 55.19 -19.11
C THR A 82 18.54 54.72 -19.36
N ARG A 83 18.99 54.28 -20.58
CA ARG A 83 18.36 54.15 -21.93
C ARG A 83 18.98 53.07 -22.87
N ILE A 84 18.12 52.37 -23.62
CA ILE A 84 18.20 51.92 -25.04
C ILE A 84 19.56 51.52 -25.68
N LYS A 85 19.60 50.32 -26.29
CA LYS A 85 20.01 50.14 -27.70
C LYS A 85 19.31 48.94 -28.37
N SER A 86 18.91 49.11 -29.63
CA SER A 86 18.20 48.13 -30.47
C SER A 86 18.81 48.12 -31.88
N ARG A 87 18.59 47.05 -32.68
CA ARG A 87 18.35 47.04 -34.16
C ARG A 87 18.22 45.60 -34.75
N PRO A 88 17.69 45.39 -35.99
CA PRO A 88 16.67 44.33 -36.19
C PRO A 88 16.61 43.59 -37.58
N ARG A 89 15.52 42.79 -37.77
CA ARG A 89 14.66 42.65 -38.99
C ARG A 89 15.05 41.75 -40.19
N ILE A 90 13.99 41.21 -40.84
CA ILE A 90 13.87 40.71 -42.26
C ILE A 90 14.57 39.35 -42.52
N SER A 91 14.10 38.35 -43.29
CA SER A 91 12.85 38.05 -44.07
C SER A 91 12.48 36.53 -43.91
N SER A 92 11.34 35.92 -44.28
CA SER A 92 10.07 36.31 -44.97
C SER A 92 9.84 35.84 -46.43
N ILE A 93 10.02 34.54 -46.75
CA ILE A 93 9.52 33.83 -47.96
C ILE A 93 9.08 32.40 -47.51
N THR A 94 8.03 31.67 -47.95
CA THR A 94 6.85 31.83 -48.85
C THR A 94 6.80 30.90 -50.09
N LEU A 95 6.13 29.72 -49.94
CA LEU A 95 5.83 28.67 -50.95
C LEU A 95 7.08 27.97 -51.57
N VAL A 96 7.03 26.71 -52.04
CA VAL A 96 6.09 26.06 -52.98
C VAL A 96 5.79 24.59 -52.58
N ALA A 97 4.62 24.08 -52.99
CA ALA A 97 4.33 22.66 -53.02
C ALA A 97 4.27 22.16 -54.48
N THR A 98 4.94 21.06 -54.80
CA THR A 98 4.90 20.39 -56.11
C THR A 98 4.79 18.88 -55.95
N SER A 99 3.72 18.31 -56.50
CA SER A 99 3.63 16.89 -56.81
C SER A 99 4.43 16.55 -58.07
N GLY A 100 4.99 15.35 -58.13
CA GLY A 100 5.73 14.83 -59.29
C GLY A 100 5.68 13.30 -59.32
N GLN A 101 5.40 12.73 -60.50
CA GLN A 101 5.15 11.29 -60.68
C GLN A 101 6.29 10.59 -61.43
N THR A 102 6.27 9.24 -61.33
CA THR A 102 6.82 8.24 -62.28
C THR A 102 8.32 8.21 -62.58
N PHE A 103 8.90 7.00 -62.53
CA PHE A 103 9.28 6.32 -63.78
C PHE A 103 9.23 4.77 -63.64
N ARG A 104 9.09 4.07 -64.76
CA ARG A 104 9.10 2.59 -64.89
C ARG A 104 10.43 2.11 -65.48
N LYS A 105 10.89 0.91 -65.12
CA LYS A 105 11.17 -0.19 -66.09
C LYS A 105 11.43 -1.55 -65.41
N ASN A 106 11.32 -2.62 -66.20
CA ASN A 106 11.41 -4.02 -65.78
C ASN A 106 12.81 -4.60 -66.06
N THR A 107 13.15 -5.73 -65.44
CA THR A 107 13.85 -6.84 -66.15
C THR A 107 13.56 -8.22 -65.53
N HIS A 108 13.24 -9.15 -66.42
CA HIS A 108 13.20 -10.64 -66.41
C HIS A 108 13.31 -11.52 -65.14
N SER A 109 12.47 -12.57 -65.16
CA SER A 109 12.62 -13.87 -64.49
C SER A 109 13.69 -14.77 -65.16
N PRO A 110 14.01 -15.97 -64.62
CA PRO A 110 13.27 -17.15 -65.08
C PRO A 110 12.93 -18.19 -63.97
N SER A 111 12.25 -19.24 -64.41
CA SER A 111 11.49 -20.26 -63.66
C SER A 111 12.24 -21.54 -63.26
N GLY A 112 11.68 -22.26 -62.26
CA GLY A 112 11.83 -23.72 -62.09
C GLY A 112 11.70 -24.15 -60.62
N SER A 113 11.12 -25.30 -60.25
CA SER A 113 10.26 -26.26 -60.97
C SER A 113 9.65 -27.24 -59.95
N SER A 114 8.44 -27.77 -60.19
CA SER A 114 7.84 -28.84 -59.34
C SER A 114 7.85 -30.19 -60.05
N PRO A 115 8.04 -31.30 -59.30
CA PRO A 115 7.04 -32.38 -59.23
C PRO A 115 6.58 -32.61 -57.76
N ASN A 116 5.34 -32.98 -57.41
CA ASN A 116 4.43 -34.07 -57.81
C ASN A 116 4.71 -35.45 -57.17
N ASN A 117 3.69 -35.95 -56.43
CA ASN A 117 3.24 -37.35 -56.31
C ASN A 117 4.10 -38.39 -55.52
N SER A 118 3.55 -39.49 -54.93
CA SER A 118 2.17 -39.83 -54.50
C SER A 118 2.04 -41.25 -53.87
N VAL A 119 0.96 -41.51 -53.11
CA VAL A 119 0.30 -42.80 -52.76
C VAL A 119 0.94 -43.78 -51.74
N PHE A 120 0.15 -44.13 -50.70
CA PHE A 120 -0.23 -45.45 -50.12
C PHE A 120 -0.61 -45.22 -48.63
N ALA A 121 -1.86 -45.27 -48.14
CA ALA A 121 -2.90 -46.32 -48.12
C ALA A 121 -2.55 -47.50 -47.16
N THR A 122 -3.43 -48.11 -46.34
CA THR A 122 -4.92 -48.26 -46.36
C THR A 122 -5.56 -48.51 -44.96
N ASN A 123 -6.88 -48.25 -44.83
CA ASN A 123 -7.89 -48.95 -43.96
C ASN A 123 -7.79 -48.81 -42.41
N THR A 124 -8.84 -49.02 -41.60
CA THR A 124 -10.20 -49.62 -41.79
C THR A 124 -11.34 -48.80 -41.13
N ASN A 125 -12.55 -48.88 -41.70
CA ASN A 125 -13.93 -48.99 -41.13
C ASN A 125 -14.36 -48.18 -39.85
N ALA A 126 -15.63 -47.79 -39.66
CA ALA A 126 -16.87 -48.22 -40.31
C ALA A 126 -17.97 -47.13 -40.45
N SER A 127 -18.92 -47.44 -41.34
CA SER A 127 -20.32 -46.97 -41.42
C SER A 127 -21.11 -47.19 -40.10
N GLU A 128 -22.36 -46.74 -39.86
CA GLU A 128 -23.53 -46.33 -40.67
C GLU A 128 -24.49 -45.55 -39.69
N ARG A 129 -25.45 -44.66 -40.00
CA ARG A 129 -26.60 -44.66 -40.94
C ARG A 129 -27.17 -43.25 -41.16
N ARG A 130 -28.00 -43.07 -42.21
CA ARG A 130 -28.96 -41.96 -42.35
C ARG A 130 -30.37 -42.40 -41.94
N LYS A 131 -31.19 -41.48 -41.41
CA LYS A 131 -32.62 -41.32 -41.76
C LYS A 131 -33.15 -39.94 -41.32
N LEU A 132 -34.04 -39.39 -42.14
CA LEU A 132 -34.85 -38.18 -41.97
C LEU A 132 -36.35 -38.64 -41.97
N PRO A 133 -37.39 -37.80 -41.70
CA PRO A 133 -37.40 -36.32 -41.72
C PRO A 133 -38.16 -35.57 -40.58
N ALA A 134 -37.94 -34.25 -40.59
CA ALA A 134 -38.81 -33.10 -40.26
C ALA A 134 -40.10 -33.21 -39.42
N GLU A 135 -40.27 -32.23 -38.52
CA GLU A 135 -41.45 -31.33 -38.52
C GLU A 135 -41.07 -29.90 -38.05
N SER A 136 -42.01 -28.94 -37.98
CA SER A 136 -41.74 -27.51 -38.28
C SER A 136 -41.78 -26.48 -37.13
N ALA A 137 -40.90 -25.48 -37.19
CA ALA A 137 -41.02 -24.17 -36.52
C ALA A 137 -40.35 -23.04 -37.37
N PRO A 138 -40.75 -21.75 -37.24
CA PRO A 138 -40.50 -20.73 -38.27
C PRO A 138 -39.16 -19.97 -38.17
N GLN A 139 -38.79 -19.31 -39.28
CA GLN A 139 -37.63 -18.43 -39.39
C GLN A 139 -37.89 -17.03 -38.81
N THR A 140 -36.88 -16.45 -38.15
CA THR A 140 -36.66 -15.00 -38.07
C THR A 140 -35.20 -14.68 -38.41
N SER A 141 -34.94 -13.56 -39.08
CA SER A 141 -33.66 -13.28 -39.74
C SER A 141 -32.60 -12.68 -38.81
N ASN A 142 -31.49 -13.38 -38.62
CA ASN A 142 -30.31 -12.83 -37.93
C ASN A 142 -29.58 -11.78 -38.79
N ILE A 143 -29.41 -10.57 -38.27
CA ILE A 143 -28.40 -9.62 -38.76
C ILE A 143 -27.04 -10.13 -38.26
N GLY A 144 -26.25 -10.72 -39.16
CA GLY A 144 -24.95 -11.32 -38.82
C GLY A 144 -23.94 -10.33 -38.23
N ALA A 145 -22.94 -10.86 -37.50
CA ALA A 145 -22.00 -10.09 -36.67
C ALA A 145 -21.28 -8.92 -37.39
N ALA A 146 -21.14 -8.97 -38.72
CA ALA A 146 -20.63 -7.84 -39.52
C ALA A 146 -21.44 -6.54 -39.32
N GLY A 147 -22.77 -6.64 -39.19
CA GLY A 147 -23.63 -5.48 -38.92
C GLY A 147 -23.40 -4.89 -37.53
N PHE A 148 -23.20 -5.74 -36.52
CA PHE A 148 -22.89 -5.31 -35.15
C PHE A 148 -21.52 -4.60 -35.08
N MET A 149 -20.51 -5.14 -35.77
CA MET A 149 -19.18 -4.52 -35.87
C MET A 149 -19.22 -3.19 -36.66
N ALA A 150 -20.05 -3.09 -37.70
CA ALA A 150 -20.25 -1.84 -38.44
C ALA A 150 -20.91 -0.76 -37.56
N ILE A 151 -21.91 -1.12 -36.75
CA ILE A 151 -22.55 -0.20 -35.78
C ILE A 151 -21.51 0.29 -34.75
N ILE A 152 -20.71 -0.61 -34.18
CA ILE A 152 -19.63 -0.22 -33.24
C ILE A 152 -18.62 0.72 -33.92
N ALA A 153 -18.19 0.43 -35.15
CA ALA A 153 -17.28 1.30 -35.89
C ALA A 153 -17.87 2.70 -36.12
N CYS A 154 -19.15 2.79 -36.49
CA CYS A 154 -19.86 4.06 -36.65
C CYS A 154 -19.96 4.84 -35.34
N VAL A 155 -20.29 4.19 -34.21
CA VAL A 155 -20.34 4.83 -32.88
C VAL A 155 -18.96 5.34 -32.45
N VAL A 156 -17.91 4.54 -32.63
CA VAL A 156 -16.52 4.95 -32.29
C VAL A 156 -16.06 6.12 -33.16
N LEU A 157 -16.37 6.14 -34.46
CA LEU A 157 -16.08 7.26 -35.35
C LEU A 157 -16.87 8.52 -34.99
N PHE A 158 -18.16 8.39 -34.65
CA PHE A 158 -19.01 9.53 -34.29
C PHE A 158 -18.57 10.17 -32.96
N VAL A 159 -18.34 9.35 -31.93
CA VAL A 159 -17.80 9.81 -30.65
C VAL A 159 -16.41 10.44 -30.84
N GLY A 160 -15.53 9.80 -31.64
CA GLY A 160 -14.21 10.34 -31.98
C GLY A 160 -14.27 11.71 -32.64
N LEU A 161 -15.17 11.90 -33.62
CA LEU A 161 -15.36 13.17 -34.33
C LEU A 161 -15.90 14.29 -33.43
N MET A 162 -16.85 13.99 -32.53
CA MET A 162 -17.31 14.97 -31.53
C MET A 162 -16.18 15.32 -30.56
N HIS A 163 -15.46 14.33 -30.05
CA HIS A 163 -14.38 14.55 -29.09
C HIS A 163 -13.20 15.33 -29.69
N PHE A 164 -12.91 15.15 -30.98
CA PHE A 164 -11.88 15.92 -31.70
C PHE A 164 -12.27 17.39 -31.84
N LYS A 165 -13.51 17.70 -32.22
CA LYS A 165 -14.01 19.09 -32.31
C LYS A 165 -14.00 19.80 -30.95
N VAL A 166 -14.43 19.12 -29.89
CA VAL A 166 -14.40 19.67 -28.52
C VAL A 166 -12.96 19.89 -28.03
N TRP A 167 -12.05 18.96 -28.31
CA TRP A 167 -10.65 19.07 -27.87
C TRP A 167 -9.86 20.15 -28.62
N ASP A 168 -10.15 20.39 -29.90
CA ASP A 168 -9.52 21.46 -30.68
C ASP A 168 -10.00 22.86 -30.22
N GLU A 169 -11.30 22.98 -29.87
CA GLU A 169 -11.84 24.21 -29.27
C GLU A 169 -11.24 24.49 -27.89
N ILE A 170 -10.97 23.46 -27.08
CA ILE A 170 -10.28 23.58 -25.79
C ILE A 170 -8.81 24.01 -25.99
N LYS A 171 -8.11 23.44 -26.98
CA LYS A 171 -6.73 23.84 -27.32
C LYS A 171 -6.65 25.31 -27.72
N ARG A 172 -7.59 25.82 -28.54
CA ARG A 172 -7.60 27.22 -28.99
C ARG A 172 -7.85 28.25 -27.88
N ARG A 173 -8.09 27.84 -26.63
CA ARG A 173 -8.47 28.73 -25.51
C ARG A 173 -7.57 28.66 -24.27
N ARG A 174 -6.40 27.99 -24.28
CA ARG A 174 -5.50 27.92 -23.11
C ARG A 174 -3.99 27.98 -23.48
N PRO A 175 -3.13 28.61 -22.64
CA PRO A 175 -1.68 28.57 -22.83
C PRO A 175 -1.09 27.15 -22.76
N GLU A 176 -0.08 26.89 -23.59
CA GLU A 176 0.41 25.53 -23.89
C GLU A 176 0.97 24.75 -22.69
N ALA A 177 1.44 25.45 -21.66
CA ALA A 177 2.06 24.85 -20.47
C ALA A 177 1.15 23.87 -19.70
N VAL A 178 -0.17 24.08 -19.74
CA VAL A 178 -1.13 23.29 -18.93
C VAL A 178 -1.43 21.91 -19.54
N CYS A 179 -1.28 21.74 -20.85
CA CYS A 179 -1.75 20.53 -21.54
C CYS A 179 -0.87 19.27 -21.34
N ARG A 180 0.31 19.36 -20.72
CA ARG A 180 1.26 18.22 -20.62
C ARG A 180 0.98 17.21 -19.48
N LYS A 181 0.06 17.47 -18.55
CA LYS A 181 -0.18 16.59 -17.37
C LYS A 181 -1.58 15.96 -17.23
N ALA A 182 -2.56 16.30 -18.07
CA ALA A 182 -3.90 15.71 -18.00
C ALA A 182 -4.14 14.66 -19.11
N LYS A 183 -4.15 13.37 -18.75
CA LYS A 183 -4.68 12.30 -19.61
C LYS A 183 -6.18 12.15 -19.32
N SER A 184 -7.03 12.11 -20.36
CA SER A 184 -8.49 11.98 -20.18
C SER A 184 -8.87 10.66 -19.52
N PRO A 185 -9.90 10.62 -18.63
CA PRO A 185 -10.43 9.37 -18.07
C PRO A 185 -10.81 8.35 -19.14
N VAL A 186 -11.36 8.79 -20.28
CA VAL A 186 -11.70 7.94 -21.42
C VAL A 186 -10.42 7.34 -22.06
N THR A 187 -9.35 8.12 -22.16
CA THR A 187 -8.04 7.61 -22.63
C THR A 187 -7.44 6.59 -21.66
N VAL A 188 -7.63 6.77 -20.35
CA VAL A 188 -7.19 5.79 -19.33
C VAL A 188 -8.06 4.53 -19.39
N LEU A 189 -9.38 4.65 -19.52
CA LEU A 189 -10.30 3.52 -19.63
C LEU A 189 -10.02 2.68 -20.89
N ILE A 190 -9.87 3.34 -22.05
CA ILE A 190 -9.48 2.67 -23.31
C ILE A 190 -8.10 2.02 -23.16
N ARG A 191 -7.13 2.66 -22.52
CA ARG A 191 -5.80 2.08 -22.29
C ARG A 191 -5.86 0.84 -21.38
N ASN A 192 -6.71 0.85 -20.37
CA ASN A 192 -6.86 -0.24 -19.40
C ASN A 192 -7.68 -1.42 -19.97
N MET A 193 -8.68 -1.16 -20.80
CA MET A 193 -9.34 -2.21 -21.60
C MET A 193 -8.36 -2.79 -22.63
N ALA A 194 -7.59 -1.93 -23.31
CA ALA A 194 -6.58 -2.35 -24.26
C ALA A 194 -5.33 -2.97 -23.60
N SER A 195 -5.15 -2.93 -22.28
CA SER A 195 -4.13 -3.72 -21.56
C SER A 195 -4.68 -5.05 -21.06
N LYS A 196 -5.89 -5.10 -20.50
CA LYS A 196 -6.59 -6.36 -20.15
C LYS A 196 -6.86 -7.26 -21.39
N LEU A 197 -6.77 -6.73 -22.62
CA LEU A 197 -6.86 -7.48 -23.87
C LEU A 197 -5.49 -7.78 -24.55
N ARG A 198 -4.36 -7.38 -23.96
CA ARG A 198 -3.03 -7.74 -24.49
C ARG A 198 -2.71 -9.19 -24.15
N LYS A 199 -2.45 -10.01 -25.16
CA LYS A 199 -1.70 -11.27 -24.96
C LYS A 199 -0.30 -10.92 -24.49
N VAL A 200 0.15 -11.53 -23.40
CA VAL A 200 1.55 -11.46 -22.96
C VAL A 200 2.43 -12.09 -24.05
N PRO A 201 3.55 -11.45 -24.45
CA PRO A 201 4.49 -12.05 -25.39
C PRO A 201 5.02 -13.39 -24.84
N PRO A 202 4.89 -14.50 -25.58
CA PRO A 202 5.25 -15.82 -25.08
C PRO A 202 6.76 -15.98 -24.86
N GLY A 203 7.15 -17.02 -24.12
CA GLY A 203 8.56 -17.38 -23.92
C GLY A 203 9.22 -17.88 -25.21
N ASP A 204 10.20 -17.13 -25.67
CA ASP A 204 10.93 -17.28 -26.93
C ASP A 204 12.45 -17.40 -26.65
N GLY A 205 13.22 -17.79 -27.66
CA GLY A 205 14.67 -17.84 -27.63
C GLY A 205 15.27 -19.24 -27.79
N PHE A 206 16.51 -19.40 -27.35
CA PHE A 206 17.40 -20.51 -27.66
C PHE A 206 17.62 -21.45 -26.48
N VAL A 207 17.57 -22.76 -26.76
CA VAL A 207 18.15 -23.82 -25.93
C VAL A 207 18.91 -24.80 -26.81
N ARG A 208 20.02 -25.34 -26.28
CA ARG A 208 20.76 -26.47 -26.87
C ARG A 208 20.04 -27.79 -26.51
N PRO A 209 20.09 -28.83 -27.35
CA PRO A 209 19.52 -30.13 -27.01
C PRO A 209 20.00 -30.64 -25.65
N GLY A 210 19.08 -31.17 -24.84
CA GLY A 210 19.30 -31.56 -23.44
C GLY A 210 18.94 -30.48 -22.39
N PHE A 211 18.69 -29.23 -22.81
CA PHE A 211 18.32 -28.10 -21.94
C PHE A 211 16.85 -27.65 -22.10
N GLU A 212 16.01 -28.43 -22.79
CA GLU A 212 14.62 -28.10 -23.10
C GLU A 212 13.78 -27.84 -21.86
N HIS A 213 14.03 -28.56 -20.77
CA HIS A 213 13.30 -28.40 -19.51
C HIS A 213 13.42 -26.97 -18.93
N VAL A 214 14.52 -26.27 -19.18
CA VAL A 214 14.69 -24.86 -18.77
C VAL A 214 13.77 -23.94 -19.58
N GLN A 215 13.53 -24.26 -20.86
CA GLN A 215 12.57 -23.56 -21.72
C GLN A 215 11.12 -23.79 -21.29
N ASP A 216 10.78 -25.01 -20.86
CA ASP A 216 9.45 -25.34 -20.35
C ASP A 216 9.12 -24.54 -19.08
N ILE A 217 10.02 -24.57 -18.08
CA ILE A 217 9.85 -23.82 -16.82
C ILE A 217 9.80 -22.30 -17.08
N PHE A 218 10.62 -21.79 -18.00
CA PHE A 218 10.57 -20.37 -18.37
C PHE A 218 9.24 -19.99 -19.04
N ARG A 219 8.76 -20.76 -20.03
CA ARG A 219 7.45 -20.52 -20.68
C ARG A 219 6.31 -20.58 -19.69
N GLN A 220 6.27 -21.62 -18.85
CA GLN A 220 5.25 -21.77 -17.81
C GLN A 220 5.26 -20.58 -16.83
N SER A 221 6.42 -20.01 -16.51
CA SER A 221 6.50 -18.80 -15.66
C SER A 221 5.88 -17.56 -16.31
N ILE A 222 5.99 -17.41 -17.64
CA ILE A 222 5.36 -16.33 -18.41
C ILE A 222 3.84 -16.56 -18.53
N GLU A 223 3.44 -17.79 -18.86
CA GLU A 223 2.04 -18.16 -19.09
C GLU A 223 1.19 -18.07 -17.82
N ASN A 224 1.76 -18.47 -16.67
CA ASN A 224 1.14 -18.32 -15.35
C ASN A 224 1.33 -16.92 -14.72
N GLY A 225 1.98 -15.97 -15.42
CA GLY A 225 2.14 -14.58 -14.98
C GLY A 225 3.09 -14.36 -13.79
N VAL A 226 3.89 -15.38 -13.43
CA VAL A 226 4.96 -15.31 -12.42
C VAL A 226 6.09 -14.42 -12.91
N GLU A 227 6.47 -14.59 -14.18
CA GLU A 227 7.22 -13.59 -14.92
C GLU A 227 6.27 -12.81 -15.85
N ARG A 228 6.50 -11.50 -15.93
CA ARG A 228 5.77 -10.56 -16.79
C ARG A 228 6.70 -9.85 -17.78
N GLY A 229 8.02 -9.89 -17.54
CA GLY A 229 9.05 -9.41 -18.45
C GLY A 229 10.43 -9.76 -17.93
N GLY A 230 11.16 -10.61 -18.65
CA GLY A 230 12.49 -11.05 -18.22
C GLY A 230 13.27 -11.86 -19.24
N ASN A 231 14.53 -12.17 -18.88
CA ASN A 231 15.47 -12.95 -19.67
C ASN A 231 16.36 -13.80 -18.75
N PHE A 232 16.53 -15.07 -19.09
CA PHE A 232 17.41 -16.04 -18.42
C PHE A 232 18.40 -16.61 -19.43
N ALA A 233 19.68 -16.68 -19.06
CA ALA A 233 20.72 -17.26 -19.92
C ALA A 233 21.71 -18.09 -19.12
N ALA A 234 22.27 -19.12 -19.75
CA ALA A 234 23.28 -20.00 -19.18
C ALA A 234 24.32 -20.44 -20.21
N TYR A 235 25.58 -20.46 -19.75
CA TYR A 235 26.73 -21.07 -20.40
C TYR A 235 27.13 -22.32 -19.63
N PHE A 236 27.49 -23.39 -20.34
CA PHE A 236 27.98 -24.65 -19.78
C PHE A 236 29.24 -25.04 -20.54
N ARG A 237 30.34 -25.31 -19.83
CA ARG A 237 31.66 -25.63 -20.42
C ARG A 237 32.14 -24.58 -21.45
N GLY A 238 31.88 -23.29 -21.18
CA GLY A 238 32.19 -22.15 -22.05
C GLY A 238 31.20 -21.89 -23.19
N GLU A 239 30.26 -22.80 -23.45
CA GLU A 239 29.31 -22.75 -24.56
C GLU A 239 27.95 -22.18 -24.13
N LEU A 240 27.33 -21.31 -24.93
CA LEU A 240 25.96 -20.86 -24.68
C LEU A 240 24.99 -22.03 -24.87
N VAL A 241 24.22 -22.37 -23.83
CA VAL A 241 23.25 -23.49 -23.81
C VAL A 241 21.81 -23.06 -23.59
N VAL A 242 21.58 -21.90 -22.96
CA VAL A 242 20.25 -21.31 -22.75
C VAL A 242 20.33 -19.80 -22.97
N ASN A 243 19.38 -19.22 -23.71
CA ASN A 243 19.11 -17.78 -23.75
C ASN A 243 17.62 -17.56 -24.10
N LEU A 244 16.79 -17.34 -23.09
CA LEU A 244 15.33 -17.30 -23.16
C LEU A 244 14.80 -15.93 -22.72
N TRP A 245 13.81 -15.39 -23.42
CA TRP A 245 13.17 -14.12 -23.08
C TRP A 245 11.65 -14.18 -23.27
N GLY A 246 10.91 -13.35 -22.55
CA GLY A 246 9.45 -13.31 -22.64
C GLY A 246 8.84 -12.10 -21.97
N GLY A 247 7.54 -11.90 -22.17
CA GLY A 247 6.79 -10.81 -21.57
C GLY A 247 7.11 -9.42 -22.15
N PHE A 248 6.88 -8.37 -21.36
CA PHE A 248 7.00 -6.98 -21.80
C PHE A 248 8.27 -6.30 -21.26
N ALA A 249 9.09 -5.76 -22.17
CA ALA A 249 10.13 -4.79 -21.84
C ALA A 249 9.55 -3.39 -21.58
N ASP A 250 8.37 -3.06 -22.12
CA ASP A 250 7.55 -1.93 -21.65
C ASP A 250 6.07 -2.25 -21.91
N GLU A 251 5.34 -2.59 -20.84
CA GLU A 251 3.91 -2.92 -20.89
C GLU A 251 3.05 -1.70 -21.28
N GLU A 252 3.42 -0.50 -20.83
CA GLU A 252 2.73 0.76 -21.14
C GLU A 252 2.81 1.10 -22.64
N ALA A 253 3.94 0.81 -23.27
CA ALA A 253 4.22 1.02 -24.70
C ALA A 253 3.97 -0.22 -25.58
N ASN A 254 3.54 -1.35 -25.00
CA ASN A 254 3.38 -2.64 -25.70
C ASN A 254 4.67 -3.15 -26.38
N ARG A 255 5.84 -2.87 -25.79
CA ARG A 255 7.13 -3.37 -26.30
C ARG A 255 7.41 -4.75 -25.70
N PRO A 256 7.48 -5.84 -26.50
CA PRO A 256 7.87 -7.16 -26.01
C PRO A 256 9.34 -7.17 -25.61
N TRP A 257 9.72 -8.07 -24.70
CA TRP A 257 11.11 -8.40 -24.46
C TRP A 257 11.72 -9.08 -25.69
N LYS A 258 13.01 -8.83 -25.94
CA LYS A 258 13.79 -9.40 -27.04
C LYS A 258 15.21 -9.74 -26.58
N HIS A 259 15.92 -10.59 -27.34
CA HIS A 259 17.31 -10.96 -27.10
C HIS A 259 18.28 -9.81 -26.79
N ASN A 260 18.04 -8.60 -27.33
CA ASN A 260 18.89 -7.42 -27.15
C ASN A 260 18.36 -6.40 -26.12
N THR A 261 17.29 -6.71 -25.39
CA THR A 261 16.77 -5.86 -24.31
C THR A 261 17.76 -5.86 -23.15
N ALA A 262 18.26 -4.67 -22.79
CA ALA A 262 19.34 -4.52 -21.83
C ALA A 262 18.79 -4.28 -20.41
N GLY A 263 18.62 -5.34 -19.64
CA GLY A 263 18.10 -5.28 -18.28
C GLY A 263 19.06 -4.59 -17.30
N ILE A 264 18.49 -4.01 -16.23
CA ILE A 264 19.26 -3.37 -15.14
C ILE A 264 19.55 -4.41 -14.06
N PHE A 265 20.81 -4.57 -13.69
CA PHE A 265 21.29 -5.63 -12.79
C PHE A 265 21.35 -5.25 -11.30
N TYR A 266 21.26 -3.96 -10.95
CA TYR A 266 21.38 -3.48 -9.56
C TYR A 266 22.62 -4.08 -8.86
N SER A 267 22.51 -4.58 -7.64
CA SER A 267 23.66 -5.11 -6.89
C SER A 267 24.45 -6.23 -7.58
N THR A 268 23.89 -6.96 -8.55
CA THR A 268 24.65 -7.90 -9.41
C THR A 268 25.78 -7.21 -10.21
N THR A 269 25.79 -5.87 -10.32
CA THR A 269 26.92 -5.07 -10.85
C THR A 269 28.19 -5.19 -10.00
N LYS A 270 28.08 -5.58 -8.72
CA LYS A 270 29.25 -5.80 -7.87
C LYS A 270 30.14 -6.94 -8.40
N SER A 271 29.58 -7.92 -9.12
CA SER A 271 30.33 -9.01 -9.75
C SER A 271 31.33 -8.54 -10.83
N PRO A 272 30.94 -7.80 -11.90
CA PRO A 272 31.92 -7.24 -12.84
C PRO A 272 32.89 -6.23 -12.20
N SER A 273 32.47 -5.51 -11.15
CA SER A 273 33.40 -4.67 -10.37
C SER A 273 34.45 -5.51 -9.62
N ALA A 274 34.06 -6.65 -9.03
CA ALA A 274 34.99 -7.58 -8.39
C ALA A 274 35.96 -8.22 -9.39
N VAL A 275 35.48 -8.64 -10.56
CA VAL A 275 36.34 -9.15 -11.65
C VAL A 275 37.30 -8.06 -12.14
N THR A 276 36.89 -6.79 -12.15
CA THR A 276 37.76 -5.65 -12.50
C THR A 276 38.92 -5.49 -11.52
N ILE A 277 38.66 -5.59 -10.21
CA ILE A 277 39.71 -5.57 -9.19
C ILE A 277 40.60 -6.81 -9.29
N ALA A 278 40.01 -8.00 -9.48
CA ALA A 278 40.76 -9.24 -9.66
C ALA A 278 41.69 -9.18 -10.89
N HIS A 279 41.26 -8.56 -12.00
CA HIS A 279 42.08 -8.41 -13.21
C HIS A 279 43.26 -7.43 -13.02
N LEU A 280 43.09 -6.39 -12.19
CA LEU A 280 44.19 -5.52 -11.78
C LEU A 280 45.18 -6.24 -10.86
N VAL A 281 44.70 -7.11 -9.96
CA VAL A 281 45.56 -7.94 -9.09
C VAL A 281 46.32 -8.99 -9.90
N ASP A 282 45.63 -9.74 -10.78
CA ASP A 282 46.22 -10.78 -11.65
C ASP A 282 47.28 -10.23 -12.62
N ARG A 283 47.23 -8.92 -12.89
CA ARG A 283 48.22 -8.19 -13.69
C ARG A 283 49.28 -7.44 -12.87
N GLY A 284 49.26 -7.57 -11.55
CA GLY A 284 50.26 -6.98 -10.64
C GLY A 284 50.12 -5.46 -10.42
N PHE A 285 49.01 -4.84 -10.80
CA PHE A 285 48.73 -3.42 -10.51
C PHE A 285 48.15 -3.19 -9.11
N LEU A 286 47.64 -4.26 -8.48
CA LEU A 286 47.12 -4.27 -7.11
C LEU A 286 47.58 -5.54 -6.39
N SER A 287 47.58 -5.51 -5.07
CA SER A 287 47.62 -6.69 -4.21
C SER A 287 46.50 -6.59 -3.17
N TYR A 288 45.89 -7.71 -2.81
CA TYR A 288 44.78 -7.72 -1.87
C TYR A 288 45.21 -7.36 -0.45
N ASP A 289 46.37 -7.83 0.01
CA ASP A 289 46.85 -7.57 1.38
C ASP A 289 47.60 -6.22 1.50
N GLN A 290 47.68 -5.41 0.43
CA GLN A 290 48.28 -4.06 0.51
C GLN A 290 47.31 -3.04 1.12
N PRO A 291 47.77 -2.14 2.02
CA PRO A 291 46.96 -1.02 2.50
C PRO A 291 46.57 -0.07 1.35
N ILE A 292 45.31 0.38 1.32
CA ILE A 292 44.81 1.30 0.27
C ILE A 292 45.55 2.65 0.33
N SER A 293 45.93 3.06 1.55
CA SER A 293 46.78 4.24 1.83
C SER A 293 48.09 4.28 1.04
N SER A 294 48.66 3.13 0.66
CA SER A 294 49.95 3.04 -0.07
C SER A 294 49.91 3.61 -1.49
N PHE A 295 48.73 3.60 -2.14
CA PHE A 295 48.51 4.14 -3.48
C PHE A 295 47.41 5.22 -3.52
N TRP A 296 46.75 5.47 -2.38
CA TRP A 296 45.80 6.55 -2.16
C TRP A 296 46.09 7.19 -0.78
N PRO A 297 47.12 8.05 -0.66
CA PRO A 297 47.55 8.58 0.65
C PRO A 297 46.43 9.29 1.43
N GLU A 298 45.56 10.02 0.72
CA GLU A 298 44.42 10.72 1.34
C GLU A 298 43.41 9.76 1.98
N PHE A 299 43.29 8.53 1.49
CA PHE A 299 42.42 7.52 2.10
C PHE A 299 42.92 7.09 3.49
N GLY A 300 44.19 7.30 3.84
CA GLY A 300 44.69 6.98 5.18
C GLY A 300 44.02 7.75 6.32
N GLN A 301 43.43 8.92 6.04
CA GLN A 301 42.79 9.79 7.02
C GLN A 301 41.78 9.06 7.93
N ASN A 302 41.67 9.53 9.18
CA ASN A 302 40.68 9.06 10.16
C ASN A 302 40.79 7.57 10.52
N GLY A 303 42.03 7.08 10.72
CA GLY A 303 42.30 5.73 11.25
C GLY A 303 42.23 4.62 10.20
N LYS A 304 42.41 4.95 8.91
CA LYS A 304 42.27 4.04 7.77
C LYS A 304 43.60 3.64 7.14
N GLU A 305 44.71 4.07 7.73
CA GLU A 305 46.07 3.87 7.22
C GLU A 305 46.42 2.39 6.99
N GLN A 306 45.80 1.49 7.76
CA GLN A 306 46.03 0.03 7.71
C GLN A 306 44.93 -0.76 6.98
N ILE A 307 43.89 -0.11 6.44
CA ILE A 307 42.81 -0.82 5.74
C ILE A 307 43.31 -1.34 4.39
N THR A 308 43.31 -2.66 4.26
CA THR A 308 43.73 -3.40 3.06
C THR A 308 42.66 -3.42 1.97
N LEU A 309 43.08 -3.63 0.72
CA LEU A 309 42.15 -3.88 -0.39
C LEU A 309 41.25 -5.08 -0.10
N LYS A 310 41.78 -6.14 0.53
CA LYS A 310 41.06 -7.33 0.98
C LYS A 310 39.91 -7.00 1.94
N GLN A 311 40.15 -6.15 2.93
CA GLN A 311 39.08 -5.70 3.85
C GLN A 311 38.01 -4.89 3.12
N MET A 312 38.38 -4.06 2.14
CA MET A 312 37.41 -3.31 1.32
C MET A 312 36.53 -4.25 0.49
N VAL A 313 37.12 -5.19 -0.27
CA VAL A 313 36.36 -6.08 -1.16
C VAL A 313 35.56 -7.16 -0.42
N SER A 314 35.95 -7.52 0.81
CA SER A 314 35.22 -8.46 1.69
C SER A 314 34.25 -7.77 2.67
N LEU A 315 33.89 -6.50 2.44
CA LEU A 315 32.95 -5.73 3.27
C LEU A 315 33.38 -5.54 4.75
N LYS A 316 34.65 -5.80 5.08
CA LYS A 316 35.25 -5.71 6.42
C LYS A 316 36.01 -4.41 6.70
N ALA A 317 36.02 -3.46 5.76
CA ALA A 317 36.67 -2.16 5.93
C ALA A 317 35.92 -1.18 6.86
N GLY A 318 34.71 -1.50 7.32
CA GLY A 318 33.91 -0.60 8.15
C GLY A 318 33.38 0.64 7.42
N LEU A 319 33.33 0.61 6.09
CA LEU A 319 32.91 1.72 5.21
C LEU A 319 31.64 1.37 4.38
N PRO A 320 30.53 0.90 4.99
CA PRO A 320 29.32 0.52 4.25
C PRO A 320 28.61 1.71 3.58
N LEU A 321 28.67 2.89 4.20
CA LEU A 321 27.97 4.13 3.84
C LEU A 321 28.90 5.34 3.99
N LEU A 322 28.43 6.53 3.59
CA LEU A 322 29.01 7.81 4.01
C LEU A 322 28.22 8.41 5.20
N THR A 323 28.92 9.12 6.09
CA THR A 323 28.32 9.85 7.22
C THR A 323 27.49 11.04 6.74
N ASP A 324 28.03 11.82 5.79
CA ASP A 324 27.29 12.89 5.14
C ASP A 324 26.49 12.34 3.94
N PRO A 325 25.16 12.57 3.87
CA PRO A 325 24.38 12.26 2.69
C PRO A 325 24.88 13.02 1.45
N PHE A 326 25.11 12.28 0.35
CA PHE A 326 25.72 12.78 -0.89
C PHE A 326 24.76 12.58 -2.08
N PRO A 327 24.76 13.43 -3.11
CA PRO A 327 24.09 13.10 -4.39
C PRO A 327 24.99 12.20 -5.24
N LEU A 328 24.42 11.19 -5.90
CA LEU A 328 25.16 10.27 -6.77
C LEU A 328 25.70 10.97 -8.02
N SER A 329 25.06 12.07 -8.43
CA SER A 329 25.48 12.88 -9.58
C SER A 329 26.90 13.44 -9.46
N LEU A 330 27.51 13.47 -8.26
CA LEU A 330 28.94 13.78 -8.08
C LEU A 330 29.87 12.89 -8.93
N LEU A 331 29.46 11.65 -9.27
CA LEU A 331 30.19 10.78 -10.22
C LEU A 331 30.43 11.41 -11.61
N ARG A 332 29.65 12.44 -11.96
CA ARG A 332 29.74 13.21 -13.20
C ARG A 332 30.08 14.68 -12.94
N ASP A 333 29.50 15.26 -11.90
CA ASP A 333 29.48 16.71 -11.68
C ASP A 333 30.67 17.21 -10.85
N ASP A 334 31.15 16.44 -9.86
CA ASP A 334 32.35 16.77 -9.06
C ASP A 334 32.96 15.49 -8.45
N LEU A 335 33.84 14.85 -9.24
CA LEU A 335 34.56 13.64 -8.83
C LEU A 335 35.61 13.88 -7.73
N ASP A 336 36.10 15.11 -7.59
CA ASP A 336 37.10 15.47 -6.58
C ASP A 336 36.44 15.65 -5.21
N ASP A 337 35.24 16.24 -5.14
CA ASP A 337 34.42 16.26 -3.92
C ASP A 337 34.04 14.85 -3.47
N LEU A 338 33.61 13.99 -4.40
CA LEU A 338 33.33 12.58 -4.09
C LEU A 338 34.58 11.85 -3.60
N SER A 339 35.73 12.00 -4.28
CA SER A 339 37.00 11.40 -3.83
C SER A 339 37.42 11.92 -2.46
N ARG A 340 37.17 13.19 -2.14
CA ARG A 340 37.51 13.80 -0.84
C ARG A 340 36.64 13.25 0.27
N ARG A 341 35.31 13.14 0.06
CA ARG A 341 34.37 12.51 1.02
C ARG A 341 34.74 11.06 1.31
N LEU A 342 34.98 10.26 0.28
CA LEU A 342 35.42 8.87 0.42
C LEU A 342 36.74 8.75 1.20
N ALA A 343 37.69 9.65 0.93
CA ALA A 343 38.96 9.73 1.66
C ALA A 343 38.78 10.19 3.12
N GLN A 344 37.85 11.10 3.41
CA GLN A 344 37.60 11.64 4.76
C GLN A 344 36.63 10.82 5.61
N GLN A 345 35.87 9.89 5.02
CA GLN A 345 34.89 9.05 5.74
C GLN A 345 35.50 8.37 6.98
N ILE A 346 34.86 8.50 8.13
CA ILE A 346 35.25 7.78 9.36
C ILE A 346 34.70 6.34 9.27
N PRO A 347 35.48 5.29 9.58
CA PRO A 347 34.94 3.92 9.65
C PRO A 347 33.85 3.81 10.71
N TRP A 348 32.70 3.25 10.35
CA TRP A 348 31.62 2.91 11.30
C TRP A 348 32.08 1.83 12.30
N ASN A 349 32.99 0.94 11.90
CA ASN A 349 33.74 0.11 12.83
C ASN A 349 35.20 -0.10 12.37
N THR A 350 36.09 -0.36 13.33
CA THR A 350 37.50 -0.72 13.08
C THR A 350 37.82 -2.19 13.39
N GLY A 351 36.85 -2.95 13.93
CA GLY A 351 37.01 -4.34 14.37
C GLY A 351 36.93 -5.40 13.26
N GLY A 352 36.77 -5.01 12.00
CA GLY A 352 36.56 -5.95 10.89
C GLY A 352 35.18 -6.60 10.87
N ILE A 353 34.18 -5.98 11.52
CA ILE A 353 32.78 -6.40 11.48
C ILE A 353 32.26 -6.09 10.07
N HIS A 354 31.67 -7.08 9.41
CA HIS A 354 31.16 -6.92 8.05
C HIS A 354 29.76 -6.28 8.01
N ALA A 355 29.55 -5.41 7.03
CA ALA A 355 28.30 -4.71 6.81
C ALA A 355 28.09 -4.50 5.31
N TYR A 356 26.89 -4.77 4.81
CA TYR A 356 26.60 -4.63 3.39
C TYR A 356 26.73 -3.17 2.96
N SER A 357 27.36 -2.94 1.80
CA SER A 357 27.45 -1.62 1.18
C SER A 357 26.57 -1.56 -0.07
N PRO A 358 25.41 -0.87 -0.02
CA PRO A 358 24.49 -0.83 -1.15
C PRO A 358 25.10 -0.17 -2.39
N LEU A 359 25.81 0.93 -2.20
CA LEU A 359 26.30 1.80 -3.28
C LEU A 359 27.76 2.24 -3.09
N VAL A 360 28.16 2.61 -1.86
CA VAL A 360 29.43 3.29 -1.57
C VAL A 360 30.66 2.45 -1.93
N ILE A 361 30.62 1.13 -1.78
CA ILE A 361 31.67 0.22 -2.25
C ILE A 361 32.00 0.44 -3.74
N GLY A 362 31.00 0.66 -4.60
CA GLY A 362 31.23 0.89 -6.03
C GLY A 362 31.93 2.22 -6.32
N LEU A 363 31.83 3.19 -5.41
CA LEU A 363 32.49 4.48 -5.49
C LEU A 363 33.95 4.36 -5.01
N TYR A 364 34.19 3.60 -3.94
CA TYR A 364 35.55 3.22 -3.51
C TYR A 364 36.29 2.42 -4.59
N LEU A 365 35.65 1.44 -5.22
CA LEU A 365 36.28 0.64 -6.27
C LEU A 365 36.61 1.49 -7.51
N ASP A 366 35.77 2.46 -7.91
CA ASP A 366 36.12 3.41 -8.98
C ASP A 366 37.36 4.25 -8.64
N GLN A 367 37.42 4.80 -7.42
CA GLN A 367 38.56 5.59 -6.94
C GLN A 367 39.85 4.77 -6.75
N ILE A 368 39.74 3.46 -6.49
CA ILE A 368 40.86 2.51 -6.46
C ILE A 368 41.34 2.20 -7.89
N VAL A 369 40.44 1.87 -8.82
CA VAL A 369 40.82 1.59 -10.23
C VAL A 369 41.50 2.80 -10.86
N ARG A 370 40.96 4.02 -10.68
CA ARG A 370 41.57 5.26 -11.17
C ARG A 370 42.99 5.50 -10.68
N ARG A 371 43.36 4.99 -9.50
CA ARG A 371 44.71 5.14 -8.93
C ARG A 371 45.64 4.02 -9.36
N ALA A 372 45.14 2.78 -9.43
CA ALA A 372 45.92 1.60 -9.82
C ALA A 372 46.18 1.47 -11.32
N ASP A 373 45.19 1.78 -12.18
CA ASP A 373 45.34 1.71 -13.63
C ASP A 373 46.40 2.73 -14.11
N PRO A 374 47.39 2.31 -14.92
CA PRO A 374 48.38 3.24 -15.48
C PRO A 374 47.77 4.35 -16.34
N GLN A 375 46.64 4.09 -17.00
CA GLN A 375 45.93 5.07 -17.84
C GLN A 375 44.92 5.93 -17.05
N LYS A 376 44.79 5.73 -15.73
CA LYS A 376 43.90 6.46 -14.81
C LYS A 376 42.40 6.42 -15.19
N ARG A 377 41.99 5.38 -15.92
CA ARG A 377 40.59 5.16 -16.35
C ARG A 377 39.66 4.92 -15.16
N SER A 378 38.37 5.23 -15.34
CA SER A 378 37.33 4.76 -14.40
C SER A 378 37.19 3.24 -14.40
N LEU A 379 36.54 2.70 -13.37
CA LEU A 379 36.17 1.28 -13.31
C LEU A 379 35.30 0.86 -14.50
N SER A 380 34.40 1.74 -14.96
CA SER A 380 33.55 1.46 -16.13
C SER A 380 34.34 1.42 -17.43
N GLU A 381 35.24 2.39 -17.66
CA GLU A 381 36.08 2.42 -18.86
C GLU A 381 37.06 1.24 -18.91
N TYR A 382 37.68 0.92 -17.77
CA TYR A 382 38.57 -0.24 -17.64
C TYR A 382 37.80 -1.54 -17.89
N PHE A 383 36.65 -1.74 -17.21
CA PHE A 383 35.79 -2.91 -17.42
C PHE A 383 35.38 -3.04 -18.89
N ARG A 384 34.96 -1.94 -19.53
CA ARG A 384 34.57 -1.94 -20.94
C ARG A 384 35.73 -2.39 -21.85
N GLN A 385 36.88 -1.73 -21.76
CA GLN A 385 37.99 -1.89 -22.69
C GLN A 385 38.79 -3.18 -22.49
N GLU A 386 38.98 -3.60 -21.24
CA GLU A 386 39.87 -4.72 -20.89
C GLU A 386 39.09 -6.04 -20.70
N ILE A 387 37.79 -5.98 -20.41
CA ILE A 387 36.98 -7.16 -20.00
C ILE A 387 35.75 -7.34 -20.89
N ALA A 388 34.94 -6.31 -21.12
CA ALA A 388 33.67 -6.48 -21.82
C ALA A 388 33.85 -6.64 -23.34
N GLU A 389 34.56 -5.70 -23.97
CA GLU A 389 34.81 -5.70 -25.41
C GLU A 389 35.70 -6.88 -25.87
N PRO A 390 36.83 -7.23 -25.21
CA PRO A 390 37.72 -8.31 -25.68
C PRO A 390 37.12 -9.72 -25.59
N PHE A 391 36.09 -9.91 -24.75
CA PHE A 391 35.40 -11.19 -24.53
C PHE A 391 33.97 -11.21 -25.09
N GLY A 392 33.48 -10.11 -25.68
CA GLY A 392 32.15 -10.03 -26.28
C GLY A 392 31.01 -10.15 -25.25
N ILE A 393 31.14 -9.42 -24.14
CA ILE A 393 30.19 -9.37 -23.03
C ILE A 393 29.30 -8.14 -23.23
N ASP A 394 28.03 -8.34 -23.56
CA ASP A 394 27.02 -7.27 -23.71
C ASP A 394 26.54 -6.77 -22.33
N LEU A 395 27.40 -5.98 -21.68
CA LEU A 395 27.20 -5.39 -20.36
C LEU A 395 28.05 -4.11 -20.22
N SER A 396 27.44 -3.02 -19.72
CA SER A 396 28.14 -1.79 -19.35
C SER A 396 27.88 -1.43 -17.87
N ILE A 397 28.69 -0.52 -17.32
CA ILE A 397 28.52 0.05 -15.98
C ILE A 397 28.26 1.55 -16.14
N GLY A 398 27.01 1.97 -15.99
CA GLY A 398 26.49 3.17 -16.65
C GLY A 398 26.18 2.87 -18.12
N MET A 399 25.01 3.30 -18.59
CA MET A 399 24.50 3.04 -19.94
C MET A 399 24.46 4.37 -20.71
N PRO A 400 25.25 4.56 -21.78
CA PRO A 400 25.26 5.81 -22.53
C PRO A 400 23.89 6.06 -23.17
N LYS A 401 23.43 7.31 -23.20
CA LYS A 401 22.10 7.69 -23.72
C LYS A 401 21.77 7.15 -25.12
N SER A 402 22.78 6.93 -25.97
CA SER A 402 22.62 6.31 -27.29
C SER A 402 22.12 4.86 -27.27
N GLU A 403 22.37 4.11 -26.20
CA GLU A 403 21.99 2.70 -26.04
C GLU A 403 20.77 2.49 -25.13
N GLN A 404 20.38 3.52 -24.35
CA GLN A 404 19.30 3.40 -23.35
C GLN A 404 17.92 3.00 -23.93
N TRP A 405 17.70 3.13 -25.25
CA TRP A 405 16.50 2.60 -25.93
C TRP A 405 16.30 1.08 -25.73
N ARG A 406 17.38 0.35 -25.44
CA ARG A 406 17.36 -1.09 -25.13
C ARG A 406 16.78 -1.40 -23.75
N VAL A 407 16.85 -0.47 -22.81
CA VAL A 407 16.55 -0.69 -21.38
C VAL A 407 15.06 -0.90 -21.17
N PRO A 408 14.61 -1.90 -20.38
CA PRO A 408 13.19 -2.12 -20.10
C PRO A 408 12.65 -1.07 -19.11
N ARG A 409 11.36 -0.75 -19.21
CA ARG A 409 10.65 0.03 -18.19
C ARG A 409 10.45 -0.85 -16.97
N MET A 410 11.15 -0.51 -15.90
CA MET A 410 11.08 -1.19 -14.61
C MET A 410 9.77 -0.88 -13.87
N THR A 411 9.23 -1.84 -13.14
CA THR A 411 8.02 -1.74 -12.33
C THR A 411 8.25 -2.37 -10.97
N VAL A 412 8.09 -1.62 -9.88
CA VAL A 412 8.11 -2.19 -8.52
C VAL A 412 6.75 -2.81 -8.20
N THR A 413 6.74 -4.12 -7.93
CA THR A 413 5.52 -4.92 -7.76
C THR A 413 4.99 -4.91 -6.33
N VAL A 414 5.86 -5.03 -5.33
CA VAL A 414 5.42 -5.09 -3.92
C VAL A 414 5.07 -3.70 -3.39
N ARG A 415 3.89 -3.61 -2.75
CA ARG A 415 3.27 -2.43 -2.13
C ARG A 415 2.48 -2.89 -0.90
N GLY A 416 1.91 -1.95 -0.15
CA GLY A 416 0.98 -2.25 0.93
C GLY A 416 1.55 -3.15 2.02
N ALA A 417 0.75 -4.13 2.47
CA ALA A 417 1.03 -4.96 3.64
C ALA A 417 2.35 -5.76 3.54
N GLU A 418 2.69 -6.34 2.39
CA GLU A 418 3.95 -7.11 2.24
C GLU A 418 5.20 -6.23 2.37
N TYR A 419 5.14 -4.97 1.91
CA TYR A 419 6.25 -4.04 2.11
C TYR A 419 6.35 -3.57 3.56
N LYS A 420 5.21 -3.33 4.25
CA LYS A 420 5.20 -3.07 5.69
C LYS A 420 5.77 -4.26 6.50
N LYS A 421 5.44 -5.50 6.11
CA LYS A 421 5.98 -6.72 6.73
C LYS A 421 7.49 -6.82 6.56
N TYR A 422 8.02 -6.54 5.36
CA TYR A 422 9.45 -6.45 5.12
C TYR A 422 10.15 -5.38 5.99
N GLN A 423 9.57 -4.18 6.12
CA GLN A 423 10.10 -3.14 7.00
C GLN A 423 10.08 -3.56 8.48
N MET A 424 9.00 -4.22 8.94
CA MET A 424 8.91 -4.75 10.30
C MET A 424 9.95 -5.86 10.55
N GLN A 425 10.15 -6.78 9.61
CA GLN A 425 11.14 -7.85 9.72
C GLN A 425 12.58 -7.32 9.83
N LEU A 426 12.90 -6.19 9.18
CA LEU A 426 14.16 -5.48 9.42
C LEU A 426 14.17 -4.85 10.83
N ALA A 427 13.14 -4.07 11.19
CA ALA A 427 13.10 -3.33 12.45
C ALA A 427 13.17 -4.20 13.73
N ILE A 428 12.83 -5.49 13.65
CA ILE A 428 12.93 -6.45 14.77
C ILE A 428 14.14 -7.40 14.70
N ASN A 429 15.01 -7.29 13.68
CA ASN A 429 16.15 -8.19 13.52
C ASN A 429 17.34 -7.76 14.41
N PRO A 430 17.70 -8.50 15.47
CA PRO A 430 18.76 -8.11 16.40
C PRO A 430 20.17 -8.12 15.77
N ASN A 431 20.32 -8.67 14.56
CA ASN A 431 21.57 -8.56 13.82
C ASN A 431 21.79 -7.18 13.20
N ILE A 432 20.75 -6.36 12.99
CA ILE A 432 20.86 -5.07 12.30
C ILE A 432 21.37 -3.98 13.25
N ASP A 433 22.30 -3.16 12.75
CA ASP A 433 22.55 -1.81 13.29
C ASP A 433 21.46 -0.86 12.75
N MET A 434 20.57 -0.42 13.63
CA MET A 434 19.42 0.41 13.25
C MET A 434 19.82 1.82 12.84
N GLU A 435 20.95 2.36 13.32
CA GLU A 435 21.45 3.65 12.83
C GLU A 435 21.95 3.50 11.40
N LEU A 436 22.73 2.45 11.12
CA LEU A 436 23.21 2.12 9.78
C LEU A 436 22.06 1.88 8.79
N LEU A 437 21.00 1.16 9.21
CA LEU A 437 19.80 0.96 8.40
C LEU A 437 19.07 2.27 8.09
N LEU A 438 18.96 3.19 9.06
CA LEU A 438 18.33 4.49 8.85
C LEU A 438 19.18 5.40 7.95
N GLN A 439 20.51 5.47 8.19
CA GLN A 439 21.45 6.20 7.34
C GLN A 439 21.44 5.70 5.89
N SER A 440 21.21 4.40 5.66
CA SER A 440 21.13 3.83 4.30
C SER A 440 19.92 4.34 3.48
N GLN A 441 18.87 4.84 4.15
CA GLN A 441 17.65 5.30 3.50
C GLN A 441 17.73 6.78 3.08
N THR A 442 18.72 7.54 3.57
CA THR A 442 18.89 8.97 3.27
C THR A 442 19.89 9.25 2.14
N GLN A 443 20.63 8.23 1.67
CA GLN A 443 21.69 8.38 0.69
C GLN A 443 21.57 7.41 -0.50
N PRO A 444 21.84 7.86 -1.74
CA PRO A 444 22.21 9.22 -2.11
C PRO A 444 20.99 10.16 -2.20
N THR A 445 21.21 11.46 -2.00
CA THR A 445 20.15 12.47 -1.81
C THR A 445 19.32 12.77 -3.07
N ASP A 446 19.84 12.41 -4.25
CA ASP A 446 19.14 12.47 -5.55
C ASP A 446 18.37 11.17 -5.89
N TRP A 447 18.39 10.16 -5.01
CA TRP A 447 17.72 8.86 -5.20
C TRP A 447 16.20 8.91 -4.96
N LEU A 448 15.49 9.75 -5.71
CA LEU A 448 14.02 9.80 -5.68
C LEU A 448 13.44 8.49 -6.26
N ARG A 449 13.07 7.57 -5.35
CA ARG A 449 12.80 6.13 -5.56
C ARG A 449 11.93 5.72 -6.76
N ASN A 450 11.07 6.60 -7.27
CA ASN A 450 10.25 6.35 -8.48
C ASN A 450 10.71 7.14 -9.74
N ALA A 451 11.44 8.24 -9.58
CA ALA A 451 11.96 9.04 -10.69
C ALA A 451 13.31 8.51 -11.16
N PHE A 452 14.18 8.13 -10.22
CA PHE A 452 15.53 7.59 -10.46
C PHE A 452 15.53 6.43 -11.48
N ILE A 453 14.64 5.46 -11.31
CA ILE A 453 14.69 4.18 -12.04
C ILE A 453 14.49 4.34 -13.56
N HIS A 454 13.84 5.41 -14.02
CA HIS A 454 13.66 5.71 -15.45
C HIS A 454 14.34 7.03 -15.87
N ASN A 455 15.25 7.59 -15.07
CA ASN A 455 15.93 8.84 -15.40
C ASN A 455 17.16 8.58 -16.30
N PRO A 456 17.19 9.07 -17.55
CA PRO A 456 18.33 8.89 -18.46
C PRO A 456 19.66 9.44 -17.92
N ASP A 457 19.60 10.52 -17.14
CA ASP A 457 20.79 11.17 -16.57
C ASP A 457 21.37 10.43 -15.36
N MET A 458 20.59 9.53 -14.74
CA MET A 458 21.08 8.64 -13.68
C MET A 458 21.55 7.31 -14.26
N LEU A 459 20.83 6.73 -15.24
CA LEU A 459 21.23 5.49 -15.91
C LEU A 459 22.60 5.59 -16.60
N GLU A 460 23.06 6.79 -16.94
CA GLU A 460 24.38 7.07 -17.51
C GLU A 460 25.52 7.10 -16.48
N LEU A 461 25.22 7.15 -15.17
CA LEU A 461 26.25 7.24 -14.12
C LEU A 461 26.98 5.89 -13.91
N PRO A 462 28.33 5.86 -13.87
CA PRO A 462 29.12 4.62 -13.86
C PRO A 462 29.27 3.97 -12.46
N CYS A 463 28.20 3.92 -11.66
CA CYS A 463 28.28 3.33 -10.30
C CYS A 463 28.38 1.79 -10.35
N GLY A 464 29.60 1.26 -10.16
CA GLY A 464 29.91 -0.18 -10.16
C GLY A 464 29.17 -1.03 -9.10
N ALA A 465 28.46 -0.41 -8.16
CA ALA A 465 27.64 -1.12 -7.19
C ALA A 465 26.19 -1.38 -7.64
N SER A 466 25.71 -0.73 -8.71
CA SER A 466 24.27 -0.78 -9.08
C SER A 466 23.92 -0.49 -10.56
N HIS A 467 24.77 0.16 -11.35
CA HIS A 467 24.43 0.65 -12.69
C HIS A 467 24.84 -0.29 -13.84
N GLY A 468 24.91 -1.59 -13.57
CA GLY A 468 25.15 -2.62 -14.58
C GLY A 468 23.94 -2.79 -15.50
N VAL A 469 24.14 -2.63 -16.81
CA VAL A 469 23.07 -2.69 -17.81
C VAL A 469 23.51 -3.53 -19.01
N GLY A 470 22.72 -4.55 -19.38
CA GLY A 470 23.10 -5.50 -20.43
C GLY A 470 22.10 -6.64 -20.63
N SER A 471 22.37 -7.58 -21.53
CA SER A 471 21.57 -8.80 -21.64
C SER A 471 21.92 -9.82 -20.55
N ALA A 472 21.00 -10.75 -20.22
CA ALA A 472 21.36 -11.89 -19.37
C ALA A 472 22.44 -12.75 -20.04
N ALA A 473 22.44 -12.85 -21.38
CA ALA A 473 23.50 -13.52 -22.11
C ALA A 473 24.88 -12.87 -21.89
N GLY A 474 24.97 -11.54 -21.81
CA GLY A 474 26.20 -10.84 -21.41
C GLY A 474 26.63 -11.21 -19.99
N MET A 475 25.77 -10.99 -19.00
CA MET A 475 26.09 -11.27 -17.59
C MET A 475 26.41 -12.77 -17.34
N ALA A 476 25.69 -13.68 -17.98
CA ALA A 476 25.96 -15.12 -17.93
C ALA A 476 27.28 -15.49 -18.61
N ARG A 477 27.70 -14.76 -19.66
CA ARG A 477 29.00 -14.99 -20.32
C ARG A 477 30.17 -14.65 -19.41
N LEU A 478 30.09 -13.53 -18.68
CA LEU A 478 31.07 -13.15 -17.67
C LEU A 478 31.25 -14.27 -16.64
N HIS A 479 30.13 -14.73 -16.06
CA HIS A 479 30.14 -15.82 -15.08
C HIS A 479 30.56 -17.16 -15.71
N GLY A 480 30.26 -17.39 -16.98
CA GLY A 480 30.70 -18.56 -17.75
C GLY A 480 32.22 -18.61 -17.93
N ILE A 481 32.88 -17.46 -18.13
CA ILE A 481 34.34 -17.34 -18.16
C ILE A 481 34.93 -17.69 -16.79
N LEU A 482 34.38 -17.13 -15.69
CA LEU A 482 34.84 -17.44 -14.33
C LEU A 482 34.70 -18.94 -14.00
N ALA A 483 33.55 -19.53 -14.34
CA ALA A 483 33.25 -20.95 -14.16
C ALA A 483 34.18 -21.88 -14.98
N ASN A 484 34.85 -21.37 -16.02
CA ASN A 484 35.74 -22.12 -16.90
C ASN A 484 37.22 -21.74 -16.69
N GLY A 485 37.62 -21.53 -15.42
CA GLY A 485 39.02 -21.24 -15.07
C GLY A 485 39.50 -19.88 -15.59
N GLY A 486 38.60 -18.90 -15.62
CA GLY A 486 38.91 -17.54 -16.07
C GLY A 486 39.23 -17.43 -17.56
N SER A 487 38.88 -18.42 -18.38
CA SER A 487 39.24 -18.47 -19.81
C SER A 487 38.05 -18.82 -20.72
N LEU A 488 38.08 -18.31 -21.96
CA LEU A 488 37.10 -18.63 -23.01
C LEU A 488 37.74 -18.58 -24.40
N ALA A 489 37.50 -19.60 -25.23
CA ALA A 489 38.01 -19.69 -26.60
C ALA A 489 39.53 -19.41 -26.74
N GLY A 490 40.33 -19.91 -25.78
CA GLY A 490 41.78 -19.71 -25.74
C GLY A 490 42.27 -18.34 -25.26
N ARG A 491 41.36 -17.39 -24.95
CA ARG A 491 41.70 -16.12 -24.28
C ARG A 491 41.51 -16.26 -22.77
N ARG A 492 42.51 -15.81 -22.01
CA ARG A 492 42.46 -15.75 -20.53
C ARG A 492 42.03 -14.36 -20.07
N LEU A 493 41.01 -14.29 -19.23
CA LEU A 493 40.58 -13.09 -18.50
C LEU A 493 41.20 -13.04 -17.09
N LEU A 494 41.31 -14.18 -16.41
CA LEU A 494 41.95 -14.34 -15.10
C LEU A 494 42.76 -15.63 -15.04
N SER A 495 43.82 -15.67 -14.24
CA SER A 495 44.48 -16.91 -13.82
C SER A 495 43.58 -17.81 -12.97
N GLU A 496 43.92 -19.09 -12.89
CA GLU A 496 43.24 -20.05 -12.01
C GLU A 496 43.41 -19.67 -10.52
N ASP A 497 44.56 -19.08 -10.15
CA ASP A 497 44.78 -18.54 -8.79
C ASP A 497 43.83 -17.38 -8.46
N ALA A 498 43.62 -16.45 -9.41
CA ALA A 498 42.66 -15.36 -9.24
C ALA A 498 41.21 -15.86 -9.16
N ILE A 499 40.85 -16.92 -9.89
CA ILE A 499 39.56 -17.61 -9.72
C ILE A 499 39.46 -18.28 -8.35
N GLN A 500 40.52 -18.96 -7.90
CA GLN A 500 40.54 -19.62 -6.60
C GLN A 500 40.37 -18.60 -5.45
N LEU A 501 41.00 -17.43 -5.54
CA LEU A 501 40.76 -16.31 -4.61
C LEU A 501 39.31 -15.82 -4.66
N LEU A 502 38.71 -15.67 -5.85
CA LEU A 502 37.29 -15.32 -5.97
C LEU A 502 36.33 -16.40 -5.42
N GLN A 503 36.78 -17.65 -5.26
CA GLN A 503 36.02 -18.73 -4.59
C GLN A 503 36.31 -18.89 -3.09
N THR A 504 37.37 -18.30 -2.54
CA THR A 504 37.78 -18.50 -1.14
C THR A 504 37.01 -17.55 -0.20
N PRO A 505 36.24 -18.05 0.79
CA PRO A 505 35.56 -17.20 1.76
C PRO A 505 36.53 -16.40 2.65
N VAL A 506 36.25 -15.12 2.84
CA VAL A 506 36.99 -14.16 3.68
C VAL A 506 36.10 -13.55 4.77
N SER A 507 34.80 -13.45 4.50
CA SER A 507 33.74 -13.00 5.41
C SER A 507 32.54 -13.94 5.32
N ALA A 508 31.83 -14.11 6.44
CA ALA A 508 30.74 -15.07 6.64
C ALA A 508 29.91 -14.67 7.87
N GLY A 509 28.63 -15.04 7.90
CA GLY A 509 27.71 -14.79 9.01
C GLY A 509 26.82 -13.55 8.81
N PRO A 510 26.06 -13.13 9.83
CA PRO A 510 25.08 -12.05 9.69
C PRO A 510 25.78 -10.70 9.54
N GLU A 511 25.46 -9.96 8.48
CA GLU A 511 26.01 -8.62 8.25
C GLU A 511 25.12 -7.53 8.88
N LYS A 512 25.69 -6.33 9.12
CA LYS A 512 25.06 -5.34 10.02
C LYS A 512 24.05 -4.37 9.41
N LEU A 513 23.78 -4.37 8.11
CA LEU A 513 22.80 -3.46 7.48
C LEU A 513 21.39 -4.09 7.32
N PHE A 514 21.31 -5.33 6.86
CA PHE A 514 20.05 -6.07 6.66
C PHE A 514 19.93 -7.30 7.56
N GLY A 515 21.00 -7.67 8.28
CA GLY A 515 20.97 -8.72 9.30
C GLY A 515 20.80 -10.13 8.73
N ILE A 516 21.14 -10.30 7.46
CA ILE A 516 21.14 -11.57 6.72
C ILE A 516 22.53 -12.20 6.75
N ASP A 517 22.62 -13.53 6.69
CA ASP A 517 23.91 -14.19 6.47
C ASP A 517 24.42 -13.87 5.07
N LEU A 518 25.63 -13.30 4.97
CA LEU A 518 26.36 -13.18 3.70
C LEU A 518 27.72 -13.88 3.82
N PHE A 519 28.10 -14.58 2.76
CA PHE A 519 29.46 -15.08 2.56
C PHE A 519 30.10 -14.27 1.43
N TYR A 520 31.34 -13.85 1.61
CA TYR A 520 32.05 -13.00 0.67
C TYR A 520 33.51 -13.44 0.52
N SER A 521 34.02 -13.39 -0.70
CA SER A 521 35.40 -13.74 -1.05
C SER A 521 36.27 -12.48 -1.19
N TYR A 522 37.29 -12.56 -2.05
CA TYR A 522 38.10 -11.44 -2.52
C TYR A 522 37.33 -10.51 -3.50
N GLY A 523 36.05 -10.24 -3.20
CA GLY A 523 35.18 -9.29 -3.90
C GLY A 523 33.82 -9.83 -4.35
N MET A 524 33.62 -11.15 -4.38
CA MET A 524 32.37 -11.78 -4.85
C MET A 524 31.47 -12.21 -3.69
N GLU A 525 30.16 -12.17 -3.88
CA GLU A 525 29.21 -12.86 -3.00
C GLU A 525 29.35 -14.38 -3.26
N LEU A 526 29.39 -15.18 -2.20
CA LEU A 526 29.46 -16.63 -2.30
C LEU A 526 28.13 -17.25 -1.84
N ILE A 527 27.49 -18.03 -2.71
CA ILE A 527 26.27 -18.75 -2.37
C ILE A 527 26.65 -20.19 -1.94
N PRO A 528 26.44 -20.59 -0.67
CA PRO A 528 26.72 -21.94 -0.21
C PRO A 528 25.70 -22.94 -0.79
N VAL A 529 26.19 -23.89 -1.59
CA VAL A 529 25.40 -24.96 -2.21
C VAL A 529 25.81 -26.31 -1.63
N LEU A 530 24.84 -27.04 -1.09
CA LEU A 530 25.01 -28.46 -0.76
C LEU A 530 24.79 -29.29 -2.02
N ASP A 531 25.81 -30.03 -2.43
CA ASP A 531 25.81 -30.94 -3.57
C ASP A 531 26.05 -32.37 -3.08
N GLY A 532 24.98 -33.17 -3.02
CA GLY A 532 24.99 -34.43 -2.28
C GLY A 532 25.34 -34.18 -0.81
N ASN A 533 26.54 -34.61 -0.39
CA ASN A 533 27.07 -34.43 0.96
C ASN A 533 28.19 -33.37 1.05
N LYS A 534 28.53 -32.68 -0.05
CA LYS A 534 29.62 -31.70 -0.11
C LYS A 534 29.06 -30.28 -0.13
N VAL A 535 29.57 -29.39 0.73
CA VAL A 535 29.32 -27.94 0.60
C VAL A 535 30.29 -27.35 -0.42
N THR A 536 29.76 -26.51 -1.31
CA THR A 536 30.46 -25.81 -2.39
C THR A 536 29.98 -24.37 -2.46
N TYR A 537 30.67 -23.51 -3.21
CA TYR A 537 30.31 -22.10 -3.34
C TYR A 537 30.16 -21.69 -4.80
N ASN A 538 28.98 -21.23 -5.17
CA ASN A 538 28.78 -20.51 -6.43
C ASN A 538 29.24 -19.05 -6.21
N MET A 539 29.98 -18.49 -7.17
CA MET A 539 30.43 -17.09 -7.18
C MET A 539 29.37 -16.23 -7.87
N GLY A 540 28.79 -15.23 -7.21
CA GLY A 540 27.75 -14.40 -7.83
C GLY A 540 27.53 -13.06 -7.16
N HIS A 541 26.37 -12.45 -7.41
CA HIS A 541 25.76 -11.45 -6.53
C HIS A 541 24.26 -11.26 -6.86
N GLY A 542 23.39 -11.17 -5.84
CA GLY A 542 21.96 -10.85 -6.00
C GLY A 542 21.62 -9.37 -6.24
N GLY A 543 20.58 -9.06 -7.03
CA GLY A 543 20.13 -7.71 -7.35
C GLY A 543 18.85 -7.30 -6.62
N PHE A 544 18.70 -5.99 -6.33
CA PHE A 544 17.62 -5.41 -5.50
C PHE A 544 16.19 -5.83 -5.89
N GLY A 545 15.92 -6.11 -7.17
CA GLY A 545 14.59 -6.54 -7.62
C GLY A 545 14.51 -7.99 -8.07
N GLY A 546 15.40 -8.85 -7.57
CA GLY A 546 15.40 -10.29 -7.88
C GLY A 546 16.26 -10.71 -9.06
N GLN A 547 17.07 -9.81 -9.62
CA GLN A 547 18.13 -10.17 -10.57
C GLN A 547 19.16 -11.06 -9.87
N PHE A 548 19.83 -11.91 -10.63
CA PHE A 548 20.91 -12.74 -10.11
C PHE A 548 21.88 -13.15 -11.21
N ALA A 549 23.14 -13.39 -10.87
CA ALA A 549 24.06 -14.11 -11.71
C ALA A 549 25.03 -14.91 -10.85
N ALA A 550 25.47 -16.07 -11.36
CA ALA A 550 26.37 -16.96 -10.64
C ALA A 550 27.25 -17.80 -11.58
N ALA A 551 28.45 -18.14 -11.08
CA ALA A 551 29.44 -19.00 -11.69
C ALA A 551 29.74 -20.20 -10.78
N ASP A 552 29.72 -21.40 -11.35
CA ASP A 552 29.97 -22.68 -10.72
C ASP A 552 31.13 -23.38 -11.45
N THR A 553 32.27 -23.50 -10.79
CA THR A 553 33.48 -24.15 -11.34
C THR A 553 33.42 -25.68 -11.29
N GLN A 554 32.58 -26.29 -10.44
CA GLN A 554 32.40 -27.75 -10.38
C GLN A 554 31.70 -28.24 -11.65
N TYR A 555 30.59 -27.61 -12.02
CA TYR A 555 29.83 -27.93 -13.23
C TYR A 555 30.16 -27.02 -14.43
N LYS A 556 31.23 -26.22 -14.32
CA LYS A 556 31.73 -25.29 -15.36
C LYS A 556 30.63 -24.42 -16.00
N THR A 557 29.68 -23.99 -15.18
CA THR A 557 28.42 -23.35 -15.57
C THR A 557 28.37 -21.91 -15.08
N GLY A 558 27.97 -20.98 -15.95
CA GLY A 558 27.71 -19.60 -15.58
C GLY A 558 26.36 -19.13 -16.10
N TRP A 559 25.51 -18.58 -15.23
CA TRP A 559 24.14 -18.21 -15.57
C TRP A 559 23.75 -16.84 -15.02
N ALA A 560 22.73 -16.23 -15.62
CA ALA A 560 22.16 -14.97 -15.17
C ALA A 560 20.66 -14.88 -15.44
N TYR A 561 19.98 -14.14 -14.58
CA TYR A 561 18.56 -13.86 -14.61
C TYR A 561 18.31 -12.35 -14.43
N VAL A 562 17.47 -11.77 -15.28
CA VAL A 562 17.08 -10.37 -15.19
C VAL A 562 15.58 -10.20 -15.49
N THR A 563 14.92 -9.35 -14.71
CA THR A 563 13.48 -9.02 -14.81
C THR A 563 13.29 -7.52 -14.70
N ASN A 564 12.22 -6.98 -15.30
CA ASN A 564 11.77 -5.61 -15.08
C ASN A 564 10.65 -5.48 -14.03
N TYR A 565 10.18 -6.59 -13.44
CA TYR A 565 9.16 -6.58 -12.37
C TYR A 565 9.81 -6.87 -11.02
N LEU A 566 10.16 -5.79 -10.32
CA LEU A 566 11.04 -5.75 -9.15
C LEU A 566 10.30 -6.06 -7.84
N ASP A 567 10.72 -7.14 -7.19
CA ASP A 567 10.28 -7.52 -5.84
C ASP A 567 11.40 -7.23 -4.81
N PRO A 568 11.26 -6.21 -3.94
CA PRO A 568 12.25 -5.91 -2.90
C PRO A 568 12.18 -6.81 -1.67
N THR A 569 11.14 -7.66 -1.52
CA THR A 569 11.01 -8.60 -0.39
C THR A 569 11.79 -9.89 -0.59
N ILE A 570 12.24 -10.12 -1.83
CA ILE A 570 12.90 -11.34 -2.32
C ILE A 570 14.10 -11.80 -1.45
N MET A 571 14.79 -10.87 -0.80
CA MET A 571 15.95 -11.12 0.07
C MET A 571 15.59 -11.71 1.44
N LEU A 572 14.34 -11.60 1.88
CA LEU A 572 13.86 -12.11 3.19
C LEU A 572 12.68 -13.08 3.07
N ALA A 573 11.90 -13.00 1.99
CA ALA A 573 10.66 -13.77 1.82
C ALA A 573 10.84 -15.09 1.04
N GLY A 574 12.04 -15.38 0.53
CA GLY A 574 12.33 -16.60 -0.25
C GLY A 574 11.64 -16.70 -1.61
N LYS A 575 10.85 -15.69 -2.03
CA LYS A 575 10.05 -15.65 -3.27
C LYS A 575 10.88 -15.45 -4.56
N ALA A 576 12.12 -15.95 -4.60
CA ALA A 576 12.98 -15.78 -5.76
C ALA A 576 12.42 -16.51 -6.99
N LYS A 577 12.47 -15.85 -8.15
CA LYS A 577 11.94 -16.39 -9.42
C LYS A 577 12.94 -17.33 -10.14
N TRP A 578 14.23 -17.05 -10.01
CA TRP A 578 15.30 -17.80 -10.67
C TRP A 578 15.60 -19.22 -10.13
N PRO A 579 15.34 -19.62 -8.87
CA PRO A 579 15.71 -20.95 -8.38
C PRO A 579 15.02 -22.09 -9.12
N ALA A 580 13.83 -21.88 -9.70
CA ALA A 580 13.17 -22.87 -10.54
C ALA A 580 13.91 -23.10 -11.87
N LEU A 581 14.40 -22.02 -12.49
CA LEU A 581 15.17 -22.04 -13.74
C LEU A 581 16.57 -22.63 -13.53
N GLU A 582 17.22 -22.25 -12.43
CA GLU A 582 18.52 -22.79 -12.03
C GLU A 582 18.42 -24.28 -11.64
N LYS A 583 17.39 -24.69 -10.89
CA LYS A 583 17.14 -26.10 -10.59
C LYS A 583 16.95 -26.92 -11.87
N ALA A 584 16.16 -26.42 -12.82
CA ALA A 584 16.00 -27.07 -14.13
C ALA A 584 17.33 -27.14 -14.90
N LEU A 585 18.15 -26.08 -14.87
CA LEU A 585 19.48 -26.03 -15.47
C LEU A 585 20.41 -27.11 -14.89
N TYR A 586 20.50 -27.25 -13.57
CA TYR A 586 21.31 -28.31 -12.95
C TYR A 586 20.72 -29.70 -13.18
N GLN A 587 19.39 -29.88 -13.23
CA GLN A 587 18.78 -31.16 -13.61
C GLN A 587 19.17 -31.58 -15.04
N CYS A 588 19.25 -30.64 -15.98
CA CYS A 588 19.78 -30.86 -17.33
C CYS A 588 21.27 -31.24 -17.30
N ILE A 589 22.10 -30.48 -16.56
CA ILE A 589 23.55 -30.75 -16.45
C ILE A 589 23.81 -32.11 -15.81
N HIS A 590 23.18 -32.43 -14.68
CA HIS A 590 23.36 -33.69 -13.96
C HIS A 590 23.01 -34.90 -14.85
N LYS A 591 21.93 -34.78 -15.65
CA LYS A 591 21.56 -35.78 -16.67
C LYS A 591 22.60 -35.93 -17.78
N LEU A 592 23.24 -34.85 -18.21
CA LEU A 592 24.29 -34.85 -19.25
C LEU A 592 25.64 -35.36 -18.72
N GLU A 593 25.97 -35.10 -17.45
CA GLU A 593 27.17 -35.60 -16.76
C GLU A 593 27.01 -37.04 -16.25
N GLY A 594 25.80 -37.62 -16.29
CA GLY A 594 25.51 -38.96 -15.76
C GLY A 594 25.48 -39.04 -14.23
N VAL A 595 25.33 -37.90 -13.55
CA VAL A 595 25.43 -37.77 -12.08
C VAL A 595 24.04 -37.73 -11.46
N ASN A 596 23.83 -38.47 -10.37
CA ASN A 596 22.59 -38.40 -9.57
C ASN A 596 22.89 -37.86 -8.17
N VAL A 597 22.88 -36.53 -8.03
CA VAL A 597 23.04 -35.84 -6.73
C VAL A 597 21.93 -34.82 -6.48
N THR A 598 21.50 -34.72 -5.23
CA THR A 598 20.61 -33.66 -4.76
C THR A 598 21.41 -32.39 -4.54
N ARG A 599 21.08 -31.32 -5.29
CA ARG A 599 21.71 -30.00 -5.18
C ARG A 599 20.70 -29.00 -4.58
N ARG A 600 21.10 -28.28 -3.52
CA ARG A 600 20.27 -27.25 -2.87
C ARG A 600 21.10 -26.09 -2.33
N HIS A 601 20.56 -24.87 -2.43
CA HIS A 601 21.09 -23.72 -1.70
C HIS A 601 20.89 -23.89 -0.20
N LEU A 602 21.92 -23.54 0.58
CA LEU A 602 21.82 -23.36 2.02
C LEU A 602 21.36 -21.91 2.28
N MET A 603 20.06 -21.67 2.05
CA MET A 603 19.45 -20.34 2.08
C MET A 603 19.67 -19.62 3.42
N THR A 604 20.12 -18.38 3.33
CA THR A 604 20.61 -17.49 4.40
C THR A 604 19.52 -16.93 5.33
N SER A 605 18.32 -17.51 5.29
CA SER A 605 17.16 -17.18 6.14
C SER A 605 16.58 -18.39 6.88
N ASN A 606 17.14 -19.59 6.69
CA ASN A 606 16.59 -20.87 7.18
C ASN A 606 17.55 -21.62 8.13
N TYR A 607 18.47 -20.93 8.79
CA TYR A 607 19.19 -21.48 9.94
C TYR A 607 18.30 -21.41 11.20
N PRO A 608 17.98 -22.54 11.85
CA PRO A 608 17.56 -22.51 13.24
C PRO A 608 18.69 -21.93 14.10
N SER A 609 18.35 -21.12 15.10
CA SER A 609 19.32 -20.54 16.03
C SER A 609 20.04 -21.64 16.83
N TYR A 610 21.25 -22.00 16.40
CA TYR A 610 22.06 -23.08 16.97
C TYR A 610 22.70 -22.67 18.32
N HIS A 611 21.86 -22.50 19.34
CA HIS A 611 22.35 -22.42 20.72
C HIS A 611 22.71 -23.81 21.23
N ALA A 612 23.95 -23.93 21.75
CA ALA A 612 24.53 -25.08 22.44
C ALA A 612 24.72 -26.38 21.62
N GLY A 613 25.95 -26.58 21.12
CA GLY A 613 26.54 -27.91 20.92
C GLY A 613 26.73 -28.37 19.46
N GLY A 614 27.96 -28.27 18.94
CA GLY A 614 28.35 -28.92 17.68
C GLY A 614 29.44 -28.17 16.89
N GLY A 615 30.68 -28.62 17.02
CA GLY A 615 31.89 -28.28 16.25
C GLY A 615 31.83 -27.20 15.15
N TYR A 616 32.50 -26.07 15.39
CA TYR A 616 33.06 -25.24 14.32
C TYR A 616 34.08 -26.05 13.49
N PRO A 617 34.22 -25.78 12.17
CA PRO A 617 35.47 -26.07 11.45
C PRO A 617 36.66 -25.40 12.14
N PRO A 618 37.87 -25.98 12.11
CA PRO A 618 38.97 -25.59 12.98
C PRO A 618 39.38 -24.12 12.78
N GLN A 619 39.38 -23.35 13.87
CA GLN A 619 39.92 -22.00 13.90
C GLN A 619 41.45 -22.06 13.77
N PHE A 620 42.03 -21.23 12.90
CA PHE A 620 43.48 -21.08 12.78
C PHE A 620 44.04 -20.42 14.05
N GLY A 621 45.03 -21.05 14.67
CA GLY A 621 45.53 -20.67 15.98
C GLY A 621 46.49 -19.46 15.96
N GLY A 622 46.24 -18.51 16.88
CA GLY A 622 47.17 -17.47 17.32
C GLY A 622 46.92 -17.24 18.82
N ALA A 623 47.98 -17.05 19.63
CA ALA A 623 47.93 -17.26 21.08
C ALA A 623 48.25 -16.01 21.94
N TYR A 624 47.98 -16.14 23.25
CA TYR A 624 48.26 -15.22 24.37
C TYR A 624 47.32 -14.00 24.52
N PRO A 625 47.16 -13.45 25.75
CA PRO A 625 46.73 -14.16 26.97
C PRO A 625 45.58 -13.42 27.71
N PRO A 626 44.91 -14.04 28.70
CA PRO A 626 43.71 -13.47 29.33
C PRO A 626 44.01 -12.47 30.46
N ASN A 627 43.03 -11.63 30.79
CA ASN A 627 42.94 -10.97 32.10
C ASN A 627 41.47 -10.76 32.52
N SER A 628 41.19 -10.63 33.82
CA SER A 628 39.86 -10.83 34.41
C SER A 628 39.37 -9.68 35.30
N GLY A 629 38.05 -9.43 35.34
CA GLY A 629 37.41 -8.50 36.27
C GLY A 629 35.87 -8.60 36.28
N PRO A 630 35.19 -8.61 37.44
CA PRO A 630 33.72 -8.74 37.54
C PRO A 630 32.97 -7.40 37.70
N PRO A 631 31.63 -7.35 37.44
CA PRO A 631 30.81 -6.14 37.55
C PRO A 631 30.05 -6.01 38.89
N PRO A 632 29.82 -4.77 39.38
CA PRO A 632 28.85 -4.47 40.45
C PRO A 632 27.86 -3.31 40.03
N PRO A 633 26.97 -2.73 40.87
CA PRO A 633 25.50 -2.79 40.64
C PRO A 633 24.79 -1.41 40.54
N PRO A 634 23.45 -1.34 40.34
CA PRO A 634 22.70 -0.08 40.15
C PRO A 634 22.28 0.64 41.46
N GLY A 635 21.96 1.94 41.36
CA GLY A 635 21.51 2.80 42.48
C GLY A 635 20.53 3.92 42.06
N MET A 636 19.71 4.40 43.00
CA MET A 636 18.51 5.24 42.78
C MET A 636 18.75 6.77 42.83
N GLY A 637 17.81 7.54 42.26
CA GLY A 637 16.97 8.43 43.11
C GLY A 637 16.91 9.94 42.84
N SER A 638 15.67 10.45 42.74
CA SER A 638 15.17 11.83 43.01
C SER A 638 15.97 13.04 42.46
N ALA A 639 15.52 13.81 41.45
CA ALA A 639 14.27 14.58 41.27
C ALA A 639 14.13 15.87 42.13
N TYR A 640 13.85 17.00 41.45
CA TYR A 640 13.15 18.18 41.97
C TYR A 640 12.43 18.95 40.84
N ASN A 641 11.19 19.35 41.14
CA ASN A 641 10.33 20.34 40.47
C ASN A 641 9.72 21.13 41.67
N VAL A 642 9.23 22.38 41.65
CA VAL A 642 8.40 23.14 40.70
C VAL A 642 8.53 24.64 41.03
N ASN A 643 8.16 25.56 40.13
CA ASN A 643 6.99 26.42 40.41
C ASN A 643 6.43 27.22 39.21
N GLN A 644 5.21 27.73 39.40
CA GLN A 644 4.35 28.41 38.41
C GLN A 644 4.35 29.95 38.55
N TYR A 645 3.74 30.68 37.59
CA TYR A 645 2.80 31.78 37.82
C TYR A 645 1.98 32.08 36.53
N GLY A 646 0.87 32.86 36.60
CA GLY A 646 -0.02 33.13 35.44
C GLY A 646 -1.10 34.23 35.66
N GLY A 647 -2.04 34.38 34.70
CA GLY A 647 -3.15 35.39 34.65
C GLY A 647 -3.49 35.78 33.18
N GLY A 648 -4.55 36.52 32.78
CA GLY A 648 -5.76 37.06 33.45
C GLY A 648 -6.10 38.52 33.03
N PHE A 649 -7.35 39.01 32.84
CA PHE A 649 -8.67 38.38 32.67
C PHE A 649 -9.78 39.40 32.20
N GLY A 650 -10.56 39.12 31.13
CA GLY A 650 -11.80 39.88 30.72
C GLY A 650 -11.61 41.24 30.01
N GLY A 651 -12.64 41.94 29.46
CA GLY A 651 -14.06 41.59 29.17
C GLY A 651 -15.01 42.81 28.94
N PHE A 652 -16.18 42.62 28.28
CA PHE A 652 -17.40 43.49 28.25
C PHE A 652 -17.35 44.84 27.44
N ASN A 653 -18.44 45.52 26.97
CA ASN A 653 -19.90 45.21 26.84
C ASN A 653 -20.70 46.17 25.88
N HIS A 654 -21.78 45.66 25.24
CA HIS A 654 -23.09 46.32 24.86
C HIS A 654 -23.17 47.68 24.08
N PRO A 655 -24.37 48.21 23.69
CA PRO A 655 -25.56 47.59 23.05
C PRO A 655 -26.10 48.38 21.81
N GLY A 656 -27.14 47.90 21.10
CA GLY A 656 -27.84 48.63 20.00
C GLY A 656 -29.16 47.98 19.54
N ALA A 657 -30.14 48.77 19.05
CA ALA A 657 -31.57 48.39 19.02
C ALA A 657 -32.21 47.98 17.67
N VAL A 658 -33.36 47.30 17.81
CA VAL A 658 -34.47 46.91 16.88
C VAL A 658 -35.20 48.11 16.20
N PRO A 659 -36.24 47.97 15.31
CA PRO A 659 -36.94 46.76 14.78
C PRO A 659 -37.27 46.70 13.25
N GLY A 660 -37.70 45.52 12.77
CA GLY A 660 -38.98 45.39 12.01
C GLY A 660 -38.97 45.06 10.50
N PHE A 661 -39.49 43.89 10.10
CA PHE A 661 -40.72 43.68 9.28
C PHE A 661 -41.02 42.17 9.07
N THR A 662 -42.14 41.81 8.42
CA THR A 662 -42.86 40.53 8.58
C THR A 662 -42.74 39.51 7.43
N VAL A 663 -42.43 38.24 7.77
CA VAL A 663 -43.26 37.00 7.59
C VAL A 663 -44.28 36.95 6.42
N PRO A 664 -44.43 35.84 5.64
CA PRO A 664 -43.54 34.68 5.37
C PRO A 664 -43.38 34.35 3.86
N ALA A 665 -42.61 33.31 3.52
CA ALA A 665 -42.48 32.79 2.15
C ALA A 665 -43.27 31.49 1.92
N VAL A 666 -44.27 31.52 1.02
CA VAL A 666 -44.98 30.32 0.49
C VAL A 666 -45.08 30.34 -1.04
N GLN A 667 -44.88 31.49 -1.70
CA GLN A 667 -45.26 31.70 -3.11
C GLN A 667 -44.10 31.65 -4.14
N GLN A 668 -42.95 31.00 -3.86
CA GLN A 668 -41.77 31.10 -4.75
C GLN A 668 -41.08 29.81 -5.23
N CYS A 669 -41.55 28.61 -4.87
CA CYS A 669 -41.05 27.36 -5.48
C CYS A 669 -41.74 27.01 -6.81
N ASN A 670 -43.03 27.33 -6.98
CA ASN A 670 -43.79 26.97 -8.19
C ASN A 670 -43.38 27.74 -9.47
N ASN A 671 -42.64 28.85 -9.35
CA ASN A 671 -42.21 29.66 -10.50
C ASN A 671 -40.83 29.30 -11.07
N MET A 672 -40.06 28.39 -10.45
CA MET A 672 -38.77 27.94 -11.03
C MET A 672 -38.92 26.83 -12.09
N MET A 673 -40.04 26.09 -12.10
CA MET A 673 -40.28 25.00 -13.07
C MET A 673 -40.88 25.45 -14.42
N LEU A 674 -41.18 26.74 -14.59
CA LEU A 674 -41.67 27.34 -15.84
C LEU A 674 -40.74 28.45 -16.39
N GLY A 675 -39.49 28.50 -15.91
CA GLY A 675 -38.55 29.60 -16.18
C GLY A 675 -37.60 29.43 -17.38
N MET A 676 -37.69 28.36 -18.18
CA MET A 676 -36.80 28.12 -19.33
C MET A 676 -37.56 28.00 -20.65
N GLY A 677 -37.91 29.14 -21.23
CA GLY A 677 -38.52 29.23 -22.55
C GLY A 677 -37.53 28.92 -23.67
N PHE A 678 -37.49 27.67 -24.13
CA PHE A 678 -36.87 27.29 -25.40
C PHE A 678 -37.71 27.80 -26.59
N GLN A 679 -37.63 29.10 -26.89
CA GLN A 679 -38.06 29.61 -28.19
C GLN A 679 -36.93 29.45 -29.23
N GLY A 680 -37.26 28.78 -30.33
CA GLY A 680 -36.37 28.59 -31.46
C GLY A 680 -35.85 27.17 -31.60
N TRP A 681 -36.64 26.30 -32.22
CA TRP A 681 -36.22 25.37 -33.29
C TRP A 681 -37.45 24.94 -34.10
N SER A 682 -37.24 24.52 -35.36
CA SER A 682 -38.30 24.36 -36.36
C SER A 682 -39.06 23.02 -36.25
N PRO A 683 -40.38 22.97 -36.46
CA PRO A 683 -41.17 21.75 -36.36
C PRO A 683 -41.02 20.84 -37.60
N ASN A 684 -39.96 20.02 -37.62
CA ASN A 684 -39.84 18.83 -38.49
C ASN A 684 -38.86 17.82 -37.86
N GLY A 685 -39.38 16.88 -37.04
CA GLY A 685 -38.58 16.09 -36.08
C GLY A 685 -38.75 14.56 -36.07
N GLY A 686 -39.55 13.99 -36.97
CA GLY A 686 -39.60 12.54 -37.23
C GLY A 686 -40.24 11.63 -36.15
N PRO A 687 -40.40 10.32 -36.44
CA PRO A 687 -41.21 9.39 -35.63
C PRO A 687 -40.58 9.01 -34.27
N ALA A 688 -39.27 9.21 -34.08
CA ALA A 688 -38.60 8.87 -32.82
C ALA A 688 -39.19 9.58 -31.59
N PHE A 689 -39.70 10.81 -31.77
CA PHE A 689 -40.31 11.60 -30.70
C PHE A 689 -41.68 11.05 -30.23
N LEU A 690 -42.42 10.41 -31.14
CA LEU A 690 -43.68 9.72 -30.84
C LEU A 690 -43.42 8.44 -30.04
N CYS A 691 -42.42 7.64 -30.44
CA CYS A 691 -42.01 6.46 -29.69
C CYS A 691 -41.57 6.81 -28.26
N PHE A 692 -40.84 7.92 -28.07
CA PHE A 692 -40.41 8.35 -26.75
C PHE A 692 -41.59 8.72 -25.83
N ARG A 693 -42.56 9.49 -26.32
CA ARG A 693 -43.79 9.81 -25.54
C ARG A 693 -44.62 8.57 -25.23
N ALA A 694 -44.78 7.66 -26.19
CA ALA A 694 -45.50 6.41 -25.96
C ALA A 694 -44.82 5.54 -24.88
N LEU A 695 -43.48 5.46 -24.91
CA LEU A 695 -42.71 4.70 -23.92
C LEU A 695 -42.78 5.33 -22.53
N THR A 696 -42.70 6.66 -22.40
CA THR A 696 -42.88 7.34 -21.10
C THR A 696 -44.27 7.11 -20.52
N ILE A 697 -45.33 7.23 -21.34
CA ILE A 697 -46.71 6.97 -20.88
C ILE A 697 -46.85 5.51 -20.43
N PHE A 698 -46.37 4.55 -21.23
CA PHE A 698 -46.45 3.12 -20.90
C PHE A 698 -45.71 2.77 -19.59
N ILE A 699 -44.52 3.34 -19.37
CA ILE A 699 -43.76 3.16 -18.13
C ILE A 699 -44.47 3.80 -16.93
N CYS A 700 -45.05 4.99 -17.08
CA CYS A 700 -45.82 5.64 -16.01
C CYS A 700 -47.09 4.86 -15.66
N THR A 701 -47.81 4.30 -16.63
CA THR A 701 -48.99 3.45 -16.34
C THR A 701 -48.58 2.16 -15.62
N LEU A 702 -47.49 1.50 -16.04
CA LEU A 702 -46.94 0.31 -15.37
C LEU A 702 -46.53 0.59 -13.92
N PHE A 703 -45.96 1.77 -13.62
CA PHE A 703 -45.57 2.13 -12.26
C PHE A 703 -46.76 2.33 -11.31
N VAL A 704 -47.91 2.82 -11.82
CA VAL A 704 -49.13 2.97 -11.03
C VAL A 704 -49.88 1.64 -10.84
N SER A 705 -49.70 0.68 -11.75
CA SER A 705 -50.40 -0.63 -11.70
C SER A 705 -49.68 -1.74 -10.93
N LEU A 706 -48.53 -1.48 -10.29
CA LEU A 706 -47.71 -2.53 -9.63
C LEU A 706 -47.56 -2.42 -8.10
N GLN A 707 -48.27 -1.51 -7.43
CA GLN A 707 -48.35 -1.46 -5.95
C GLN A 707 -49.66 -2.05 -5.38
N ALA A 708 -50.04 -3.24 -5.86
CA ALA A 708 -51.09 -4.06 -5.28
C ALA A 708 -50.81 -5.55 -5.54
N PRO A 709 -49.93 -6.19 -4.75
CA PRO A 709 -50.47 -7.06 -3.69
C PRO A 709 -49.53 -7.24 -2.47
N GLN A 710 -49.55 -6.31 -1.50
CA GLN A 710 -48.98 -6.56 -0.16
C GLN A 710 -49.95 -6.20 0.99
N ALA A 711 -50.85 -5.24 0.80
CA ALA A 711 -51.85 -4.87 1.82
C ALA A 711 -52.87 -5.99 2.15
N GLN A 712 -53.14 -6.92 1.23
CA GLN A 712 -54.19 -7.95 1.40
C GLN A 712 -53.76 -9.15 2.27
N MET A 713 -52.48 -9.56 2.25
CA MET A 713 -52.03 -10.69 3.08
C MET A 713 -52.10 -10.36 4.57
N MET A 714 -51.74 -9.13 4.95
CA MET A 714 -51.77 -8.69 6.35
C MET A 714 -53.21 -8.59 6.89
N GLN A 715 -54.19 -8.26 6.05
CA GLN A 715 -55.61 -8.29 6.44
C GLN A 715 -56.22 -9.71 6.50
N GLN A 716 -55.69 -10.68 5.74
CA GLN A 716 -56.14 -12.08 5.87
C GLN A 716 -55.68 -12.71 7.19
N GLN A 717 -54.43 -12.49 7.60
CA GLN A 717 -53.91 -13.06 8.86
C GLN A 717 -54.65 -12.57 10.12
N ILE A 718 -55.27 -11.38 10.07
CA ILE A 718 -56.10 -10.85 11.17
C ILE A 718 -57.53 -11.46 11.17
N ARG A 719 -58.03 -11.95 10.02
CA ARG A 719 -59.38 -12.54 9.91
C ARG A 719 -59.46 -14.03 10.22
N THR A 720 -58.35 -14.77 10.14
CA THR A 720 -58.31 -16.21 10.46
C THR A 720 -57.60 -16.45 11.79
N GLY A 721 -58.35 -16.41 12.90
CA GLY A 721 -57.84 -16.63 14.25
C GLY A 721 -57.37 -18.07 14.51
N GLN A 722 -56.19 -18.43 14.01
CA GLN A 722 -55.55 -19.73 14.26
C GLN A 722 -54.11 -19.55 14.74
N SER A 723 -53.94 -19.48 16.06
CA SER A 723 -52.66 -19.72 16.72
C SER A 723 -52.41 -21.23 16.83
N GLN A 724 -51.40 -21.77 16.13
CA GLN A 724 -50.89 -23.11 16.44
C GLN A 724 -49.95 -23.05 17.64
N SER A 725 -50.50 -23.28 18.83
CA SER A 725 -49.73 -23.51 20.06
C SER A 725 -49.08 -24.90 20.02
N GLN A 726 -47.80 -25.00 20.40
CA GLN A 726 -47.19 -26.30 20.69
C GLN A 726 -47.81 -26.95 21.93
N SER A 727 -47.84 -28.27 21.96
CA SER A 727 -48.37 -29.06 23.08
C SER A 727 -47.37 -29.16 24.24
N GLY A 728 -47.76 -28.67 25.40
CA GLY A 728 -47.16 -28.96 26.70
C GLY A 728 -48.28 -29.03 27.75
N GLN A 729 -48.24 -30.03 28.63
CA GLN A 729 -49.26 -30.21 29.67
C GLN A 729 -48.98 -29.29 30.86
N ASP A 730 -49.99 -28.58 31.34
CA ASP A 730 -50.06 -28.08 32.71
C ASP A 730 -51.54 -28.06 33.14
N ASP A 731 -51.87 -28.82 34.18
CA ASP A 731 -53.26 -29.07 34.60
C ASP A 731 -53.66 -28.08 35.71
N SER A 732 -54.24 -26.96 35.30
CA SER A 732 -54.92 -26.02 36.21
C SER A 732 -56.24 -25.51 35.60
N PRO A 733 -57.29 -25.30 36.41
CA PRO A 733 -58.63 -25.04 35.90
C PRO A 733 -58.73 -23.65 35.28
N ARG A 734 -59.08 -23.59 33.99
CA ARG A 734 -59.36 -22.32 33.28
C ARG A 734 -60.58 -21.63 33.89
N GLU A 735 -60.39 -20.41 34.39
CA GLU A 735 -61.52 -19.52 34.66
C GLU A 735 -62.29 -19.22 33.37
N VAL A 736 -63.61 -19.11 33.48
CA VAL A 736 -64.48 -18.77 32.36
C VAL A 736 -64.37 -17.28 32.08
N ALA A 737 -63.53 -16.92 31.11
CA ALA A 737 -63.41 -15.54 30.64
C ALA A 737 -64.78 -15.02 30.17
N THR A 738 -65.24 -13.95 30.81
CA THR A 738 -66.48 -13.25 30.42
C THR A 738 -66.33 -12.58 29.05
N PRO A 739 -67.43 -12.38 28.30
CA PRO A 739 -67.38 -11.64 27.04
C PRO A 739 -66.86 -10.22 27.27
N GLN A 740 -65.82 -9.81 26.55
CA GLN A 740 -65.48 -8.39 26.48
C GLN A 740 -66.57 -7.64 25.68
N PRO A 741 -66.84 -6.36 26.00
CA PRO A 741 -67.86 -5.58 25.31
C PRO A 741 -67.52 -5.38 23.83
N ASP A 742 -68.56 -5.21 23.01
CA ASP A 742 -68.42 -4.83 21.60
C ASP A 742 -67.66 -3.50 21.49
N ILE A 743 -66.40 -3.56 21.04
CA ILE A 743 -65.59 -2.39 20.73
C ILE A 743 -66.09 -1.85 19.40
N SER A 744 -66.47 -0.57 19.34
CA SER A 744 -66.95 0.02 18.10
C SER A 744 -65.88 0.02 16.99
N GLU A 745 -66.30 -0.01 15.72
CA GLU A 745 -65.36 -0.09 14.59
C GLU A 745 -64.38 1.10 14.57
N GLU A 746 -64.82 2.28 15.01
CA GLU A 746 -63.97 3.47 15.13
C GLU A 746 -62.98 3.40 16.30
N GLU A 747 -63.39 2.93 17.48
CA GLU A 747 -62.44 2.67 18.57
C GLU A 747 -61.39 1.62 18.18
N LEU A 748 -61.77 0.61 17.39
CA LEU A 748 -60.83 -0.38 16.87
C LEU A 748 -59.85 0.24 15.87
N LYS A 749 -60.34 1.07 14.93
CA LYS A 749 -59.49 1.85 14.01
C LYS A 749 -58.53 2.77 14.76
N GLU A 750 -58.99 3.48 15.78
CA GLU A 750 -58.16 4.38 16.59
C GLU A 750 -57.09 3.61 17.39
N LYS A 751 -57.47 2.49 18.04
CA LYS A 751 -56.51 1.60 18.72
C LYS A 751 -55.44 1.06 17.76
N VAL A 752 -55.83 0.66 16.53
CA VAL A 752 -54.89 0.19 15.50
C VAL A 752 -53.97 1.32 15.00
N ARG A 753 -54.51 2.53 14.73
CA ARG A 753 -53.71 3.73 14.39
C ARG A 753 -52.68 4.03 15.49
N ALA A 754 -53.10 4.08 16.76
CA ALA A 754 -52.22 4.34 17.90
C ALA A 754 -51.10 3.28 18.06
N GLN A 755 -51.41 2.00 17.81
CA GLN A 755 -50.43 0.92 17.77
C GLN A 755 -49.44 1.07 16.61
N MET A 756 -49.93 1.35 15.39
CA MET A 756 -49.09 1.57 14.20
C MET A 756 -48.15 2.78 14.40
N ARG A 757 -48.65 3.90 14.94
CA ARG A 757 -47.85 5.08 15.27
C ARG A 757 -46.75 4.76 16.29
N THR A 758 -47.09 3.98 17.31
CA THR A 758 -46.13 3.54 18.36
C THR A 758 -45.07 2.59 17.81
N ALA A 759 -45.46 1.65 16.95
CA ALA A 759 -44.54 0.74 16.26
C ALA A 759 -43.57 1.51 15.35
N PHE A 760 -44.08 2.47 14.57
CA PHE A 760 -43.27 3.36 13.73
C PHE A 760 -42.26 4.16 14.57
N ILE A 761 -42.69 4.81 15.66
CA ILE A 761 -41.80 5.55 16.57
C ILE A 761 -40.72 4.64 17.19
N ASN A 762 -41.08 3.43 17.63
CA ASN A 762 -40.12 2.48 18.18
C ASN A 762 -39.08 2.01 17.15
N GLU A 763 -39.49 1.82 15.89
CA GLU A 763 -38.60 1.50 14.77
C GLU A 763 -37.66 2.67 14.42
N LEU A 764 -38.14 3.92 14.48
CA LEU A 764 -37.29 5.11 14.32
C LEU A 764 -36.21 5.21 15.42
N VAL A 765 -36.59 5.00 16.69
CA VAL A 765 -35.65 4.94 17.83
C VAL A 765 -34.63 3.81 17.66
N ARG A 766 -35.05 2.64 17.14
CA ARG A 766 -34.13 1.53 16.83
C ARG A 766 -33.11 1.93 15.76
N ARG A 767 -33.54 2.61 14.69
CA ARG A 767 -32.63 3.12 13.64
C ARG A 767 -31.68 4.19 14.17
N GLU A 768 -32.13 5.07 15.05
CA GLU A 768 -31.27 6.07 15.69
C GLU A 768 -30.19 5.42 16.57
N LYS A 769 -30.50 4.37 17.32
CA LYS A 769 -29.48 3.64 18.08
C LYS A 769 -28.47 2.87 17.22
N VAL A 770 -28.91 2.32 16.09
CA VAL A 770 -28.05 1.55 15.16
C VAL A 770 -27.25 2.45 14.20
N SER A 771 -27.77 3.64 13.88
CA SER A 771 -27.27 4.49 12.78
C SER A 771 -27.31 6.01 13.02
N GLY A 772 -27.80 6.52 14.15
CA GLY A 772 -27.94 7.97 14.39
C GLY A 772 -28.86 8.70 13.39
N THR A 773 -29.63 7.95 12.60
CA THR A 773 -30.43 8.42 11.47
C THR A 773 -31.75 7.63 11.40
N PHE A 774 -32.77 8.23 10.80
CA PHE A 774 -34.08 7.59 10.57
C PHE A 774 -34.21 6.94 9.19
N GLU A 775 -33.23 7.20 8.31
CA GLU A 775 -33.07 6.52 7.03
C GLU A 775 -33.10 4.99 7.17
N LEU A 776 -33.60 4.31 6.14
CA LEU A 776 -33.60 2.85 6.07
C LEU A 776 -32.18 2.31 5.98
N THR A 777 -31.83 1.39 6.87
CA THR A 777 -30.56 0.66 6.91
C THR A 777 -30.84 -0.83 6.82
N GLU A 778 -30.28 -1.49 5.81
CA GLU A 778 -30.42 -2.94 5.60
C GLU A 778 -29.06 -3.62 5.37
N GLY A 779 -28.82 -4.66 6.18
CA GLY A 779 -27.68 -5.57 6.03
C GLY A 779 -27.91 -6.61 4.93
N THR A 780 -26.83 -7.00 4.26
CA THR A 780 -26.79 -8.14 3.33
C THR A 780 -26.69 -9.47 4.07
N VAL A 781 -26.11 -9.47 5.28
CA VAL A 781 -26.18 -10.57 6.25
C VAL A 781 -27.33 -10.28 7.21
N LYS A 782 -28.15 -11.30 7.46
CA LYS A 782 -29.38 -11.25 8.28
C LYS A 782 -29.42 -12.49 9.18
N PRO A 783 -30.26 -12.54 10.23
CA PRO A 783 -30.50 -13.78 10.95
C PRO A 783 -30.98 -14.87 9.99
N PHE A 784 -30.22 -15.96 9.91
CA PHE A 784 -30.54 -17.10 9.07
C PHE A 784 -31.65 -17.92 9.73
N VAL A 785 -32.79 -18.11 9.06
CA VAL A 785 -34.02 -18.67 9.68
C VAL A 785 -34.40 -20.07 9.19
N ALA A 786 -34.02 -20.40 7.96
CA ALA A 786 -34.40 -21.62 7.26
C ALA A 786 -33.30 -21.99 6.26
N TYR A 787 -33.18 -23.27 5.97
CA TYR A 787 -32.31 -23.79 4.91
C TYR A 787 -33.15 -23.93 3.63
N ASP A 788 -32.59 -23.52 2.49
CA ASP A 788 -33.19 -23.77 1.17
C ASP A 788 -33.00 -25.25 0.77
N ASP A 789 -33.82 -25.76 -0.17
CA ASP A 789 -33.79 -27.17 -0.62
C ASP A 789 -32.43 -27.61 -1.24
N ASN A 790 -31.53 -26.67 -1.53
CA ASN A 790 -30.18 -26.90 -2.07
C ASN A 790 -29.09 -26.25 -1.18
N ASP A 791 -29.39 -26.00 0.10
CA ASP A 791 -28.38 -25.52 1.05
C ASP A 791 -27.44 -26.67 1.45
N PRO A 792 -26.11 -26.50 1.36
CA PRO A 792 -25.16 -27.58 1.56
C PRO A 792 -25.14 -28.14 2.98
N VAL A 793 -25.61 -27.39 3.99
CA VAL A 793 -25.78 -27.90 5.36
C VAL A 793 -26.97 -28.86 5.42
N ALA A 794 -28.06 -28.55 4.71
CA ALA A 794 -29.24 -29.42 4.63
C ALA A 794 -28.97 -30.68 3.78
N GLU A 795 -28.23 -30.56 2.67
CA GLU A 795 -27.77 -31.73 1.90
C GLU A 795 -26.86 -32.65 2.72
N TRP A 796 -25.90 -32.07 3.45
CA TRP A 796 -25.02 -32.81 4.37
C TRP A 796 -25.83 -33.49 5.49
N TYR A 797 -26.72 -32.76 6.17
CA TYR A 797 -27.55 -33.30 7.26
C TYR A 797 -28.45 -34.44 6.77
N LYS A 798 -29.02 -34.31 5.58
CA LYS A 798 -29.83 -35.36 4.93
C LYS A 798 -29.01 -36.62 4.64
N THR A 799 -27.72 -36.48 4.35
CA THR A 799 -26.80 -37.58 4.05
C THR A 799 -26.31 -38.27 5.32
N GLU A 800 -25.84 -37.51 6.32
CA GLU A 800 -25.19 -38.05 7.53
C GLU A 800 -26.16 -38.34 8.69
N ARG A 801 -27.18 -37.49 8.91
CA ARG A 801 -28.17 -37.63 10.00
C ARG A 801 -29.49 -38.27 9.54
N GLY A 802 -29.77 -38.32 8.24
CA GLY A 802 -30.93 -39.04 7.68
C GLY A 802 -32.29 -38.37 7.92
N GLY A 803 -32.45 -37.10 7.54
CA GLY A 803 -33.71 -36.35 7.68
C GLY A 803 -33.81 -35.12 6.77
N GLU A 804 -34.85 -34.31 6.95
CA GLU A 804 -34.98 -32.99 6.28
C GLU A 804 -34.76 -31.86 7.29
N LEU A 805 -33.75 -31.02 7.05
CA LEU A 805 -33.43 -29.85 7.88
C LEU A 805 -33.99 -28.57 7.21
N LYS A 806 -35.03 -27.98 7.79
CA LYS A 806 -35.79 -26.85 7.16
C LYS A 806 -35.84 -25.55 7.95
N LYS A 807 -35.48 -25.57 9.24
CA LYS A 807 -35.31 -24.38 10.09
C LYS A 807 -33.86 -24.33 10.56
N TRP A 808 -33.30 -23.14 10.71
CA TRP A 808 -31.92 -22.99 11.20
C TRP A 808 -31.69 -23.78 12.50
N ASP A 809 -30.62 -24.56 12.53
CA ASP A 809 -30.19 -25.30 13.70
C ASP A 809 -28.72 -25.08 14.01
N CYS A 810 -28.43 -24.85 15.29
CA CYS A 810 -27.10 -24.49 15.76
C CYS A 810 -26.20 -25.72 15.96
N GLU A 811 -26.78 -26.90 16.23
CA GLU A 811 -26.04 -28.17 16.27
C GLU A 811 -25.58 -28.55 14.87
N ALA A 812 -26.49 -28.63 13.89
CA ALA A 812 -26.19 -28.97 12.50
C ALA A 812 -25.11 -28.08 11.86
N ASP A 813 -25.16 -26.76 12.06
CA ASP A 813 -24.12 -25.84 11.60
C ASP A 813 -22.74 -26.13 12.24
N CYS A 814 -22.72 -26.51 13.53
CA CYS A 814 -21.49 -26.86 14.24
C CYS A 814 -20.94 -28.22 13.81
N GLU A 815 -21.81 -29.18 13.51
CA GLU A 815 -21.41 -30.50 13.00
C GLU A 815 -20.84 -30.41 11.58
N TYR A 816 -21.49 -29.66 10.70
CA TYR A 816 -21.03 -29.45 9.34
C TYR A 816 -19.66 -28.74 9.30
N LEU A 817 -19.46 -27.73 10.16
CA LEU A 817 -18.14 -27.09 10.33
C LEU A 817 -17.10 -28.04 10.93
N ASN A 818 -17.47 -28.89 11.90
CA ASN A 818 -16.57 -29.92 12.43
C ASN A 818 -16.14 -30.90 11.33
N ASP A 819 -17.08 -31.37 10.51
CA ASP A 819 -16.82 -32.28 9.39
C ASP A 819 -15.94 -31.65 8.30
N ALA A 820 -16.19 -30.37 7.98
CA ALA A 820 -15.38 -29.57 7.06
C ALA A 820 -13.92 -29.38 7.49
N MET A 821 -13.57 -29.67 8.74
CA MET A 821 -12.22 -29.59 9.31
C MET A 821 -11.61 -30.96 9.65
N LYS A 822 -12.22 -32.08 9.24
CA LYS A 822 -11.67 -33.43 9.48
C LYS A 822 -10.69 -33.86 8.38
N GLY A 823 -9.45 -34.17 8.78
CA GLY A 823 -8.51 -34.93 7.96
C GLY A 823 -7.28 -34.14 7.52
N LEU A 824 -6.87 -34.31 6.26
CA LEU A 824 -5.74 -33.60 5.67
C LEU A 824 -6.25 -32.54 4.69
N GLY A 825 -6.37 -31.31 5.17
CA GLY A 825 -6.90 -30.17 4.43
C GLY A 825 -8.37 -29.88 4.77
N THR A 826 -8.82 -28.69 4.38
CA THR A 826 -10.04 -28.06 4.87
C THR A 826 -11.06 -27.87 3.75
N ASN A 827 -12.35 -28.06 4.03
CA ASN A 827 -13.43 -27.68 3.12
C ASN A 827 -13.76 -26.18 3.28
N ASP A 828 -12.98 -25.34 2.59
CA ASP A 828 -13.16 -23.89 2.59
C ASP A 828 -14.55 -23.43 2.18
N ASP A 829 -15.19 -24.07 1.20
CA ASP A 829 -16.51 -23.64 0.71
C ASP A 829 -17.61 -23.90 1.76
N ALA A 830 -17.47 -24.92 2.60
CA ALA A 830 -18.32 -25.14 3.76
C ALA A 830 -18.15 -24.04 4.82
N ILE A 831 -16.89 -23.73 5.19
CA ILE A 831 -16.58 -22.66 6.16
C ILE A 831 -17.10 -21.31 5.65
N ILE A 832 -16.82 -20.96 4.39
CA ILE A 832 -17.27 -19.73 3.76
C ILE A 832 -18.80 -19.67 3.75
N HIS A 833 -19.50 -20.75 3.38
CA HIS A 833 -20.95 -20.76 3.35
C HIS A 833 -21.57 -20.40 4.70
N VAL A 834 -21.19 -21.10 5.78
CA VAL A 834 -21.79 -20.85 7.10
C VAL A 834 -21.35 -19.49 7.65
N VAL A 835 -20.04 -19.19 7.63
CA VAL A 835 -19.50 -17.95 8.22
C VAL A 835 -20.01 -16.70 7.50
N ALA A 836 -20.25 -16.75 6.19
CA ALA A 836 -20.77 -15.60 5.44
C ALA A 836 -22.29 -15.36 5.60
N THR A 837 -23.07 -16.38 5.96
CA THR A 837 -24.55 -16.31 5.93
C THR A 837 -25.20 -16.22 7.30
N ARG A 838 -24.57 -16.74 8.37
CA ARG A 838 -25.07 -16.58 9.74
C ARG A 838 -24.71 -15.21 10.29
N CYS A 839 -25.65 -14.55 10.97
CA CYS A 839 -25.39 -13.25 11.61
C CYS A 839 -24.51 -13.40 12.87
N ASN A 840 -23.99 -12.29 13.40
CA ASN A 840 -23.02 -12.34 14.49
C ASN A 840 -23.57 -13.05 15.75
N SER A 841 -24.83 -12.78 16.13
CA SER A 841 -25.46 -13.42 17.29
C SER A 841 -25.65 -14.93 17.12
N GLN A 842 -25.79 -15.44 15.89
CA GLN A 842 -25.79 -16.87 15.59
C GLN A 842 -24.38 -17.45 15.68
N ARG A 843 -23.37 -16.75 15.14
CA ARG A 843 -21.95 -17.13 15.27
C ARG A 843 -21.48 -17.16 16.74
N GLN A 844 -22.01 -16.29 17.61
CA GLN A 844 -21.79 -16.38 19.06
C GLN A 844 -22.50 -17.58 19.72
N GLN A 845 -23.63 -18.04 19.19
CA GLN A 845 -24.29 -19.27 19.66
C GLN A 845 -23.50 -20.52 19.22
N MET A 846 -23.03 -20.57 17.97
CA MET A 846 -22.20 -21.66 17.44
C MET A 846 -20.90 -21.84 18.24
N LYS A 847 -20.22 -20.74 18.60
CA LYS A 847 -19.03 -20.78 19.49
C LYS A 847 -19.29 -21.48 20.83
N LYS A 848 -20.50 -21.34 21.38
CA LYS A 848 -20.92 -22.04 22.61
C LYS A 848 -21.30 -23.49 22.32
N MET A 849 -22.13 -23.72 21.30
CA MET A 849 -22.64 -25.04 20.93
C MET A 849 -21.52 -26.02 20.56
N PHE A 850 -20.61 -25.62 19.66
CA PHE A 850 -19.46 -26.44 19.26
C PHE A 850 -18.59 -26.87 20.46
N LYS A 851 -18.44 -25.98 21.46
CA LYS A 851 -17.71 -26.27 22.70
C LYS A 851 -18.46 -27.22 23.62
N THR A 852 -19.79 -27.17 23.64
CA THR A 852 -20.64 -28.17 24.31
C THR A 852 -20.59 -29.54 23.63
N LEU A 853 -20.64 -29.58 22.30
CA LEU A 853 -20.63 -30.82 21.50
C LEU A 853 -19.28 -31.54 21.53
N TYR A 854 -18.18 -30.80 21.42
CA TYR A 854 -16.84 -31.37 21.16
C TYR A 854 -15.77 -31.03 22.20
N GLY A 855 -16.07 -30.20 23.21
CA GLY A 855 -15.09 -29.75 24.22
C GLY A 855 -13.99 -28.81 23.72
N ARG A 856 -13.94 -28.54 22.41
CA ARG A 856 -12.90 -27.77 21.70
C ARG A 856 -13.40 -26.36 21.37
N ASP A 857 -12.48 -25.46 21.05
CA ASP A 857 -12.83 -24.06 20.76
C ASP A 857 -12.94 -23.80 19.26
N LEU A 858 -14.15 -23.48 18.77
CA LEU A 858 -14.45 -23.28 17.36
C LEU A 858 -13.55 -22.23 16.69
N ILE A 859 -13.14 -21.18 17.41
CA ILE A 859 -12.26 -20.16 16.83
C ILE A 859 -10.86 -20.74 16.63
N GLU A 860 -10.26 -21.36 17.65
CA GLU A 860 -8.89 -21.88 17.55
C GLU A 860 -8.78 -23.05 16.55
N GLU A 861 -9.83 -23.86 16.39
CA GLU A 861 -9.94 -24.90 15.36
C GLU A 861 -9.89 -24.29 13.94
N ILE A 862 -10.85 -23.42 13.59
CA ILE A 862 -10.88 -22.74 12.27
C ILE A 862 -9.59 -21.94 12.05
N LYS A 863 -9.06 -21.29 13.08
CA LYS A 863 -7.82 -20.51 13.04
C LYS A 863 -6.58 -21.38 12.81
N GLY A 864 -6.61 -22.67 13.14
CA GLY A 864 -5.54 -23.61 12.80
C GLY A 864 -5.48 -23.88 11.30
N GLU A 865 -6.65 -24.11 10.70
CA GLU A 865 -6.81 -24.43 9.27
C GLU A 865 -6.54 -23.25 8.34
N LEU A 866 -6.99 -22.04 8.71
CA LEU A 866 -6.98 -20.90 7.79
C LEU A 866 -5.66 -20.09 7.78
N SER A 867 -5.44 -19.32 6.70
CA SER A 867 -4.31 -18.39 6.55
C SER A 867 -4.66 -17.11 5.76
N GLY A 868 -3.81 -16.09 5.88
CA GLY A 868 -3.92 -14.81 5.15
C GLY A 868 -5.15 -13.98 5.50
N ASP A 869 -5.50 -13.02 4.63
CA ASP A 869 -6.61 -12.08 4.84
C ASP A 869 -7.97 -12.79 4.94
N TYR A 870 -8.09 -13.98 4.35
CA TYR A 870 -9.23 -14.88 4.53
C TYR A 870 -9.41 -15.30 5.99
N LYS A 871 -8.33 -15.73 6.67
CA LYS A 871 -8.35 -16.00 8.12
C LYS A 871 -8.72 -14.76 8.92
N GLU A 872 -8.08 -13.63 8.67
CA GLU A 872 -8.37 -12.39 9.41
C GLU A 872 -9.85 -11.97 9.25
N THR A 873 -10.42 -12.15 8.05
CA THR A 873 -11.85 -11.92 7.79
C THR A 873 -12.74 -12.88 8.58
N VAL A 874 -12.43 -14.18 8.60
CA VAL A 874 -13.22 -15.19 9.36
C VAL A 874 -13.12 -14.93 10.87
N MET A 875 -11.94 -14.58 11.39
CA MET A 875 -11.75 -14.23 12.80
C MET A 875 -12.57 -12.99 13.18
N ALA A 876 -12.52 -11.94 12.35
CA ALA A 876 -13.31 -10.72 12.53
C ALA A 876 -14.83 -10.98 12.59
N LEU A 877 -15.34 -11.89 11.74
CA LEU A 877 -16.76 -12.26 11.69
C LEU A 877 -17.24 -13.04 12.94
N PHE A 878 -16.33 -13.65 13.71
CA PHE A 878 -16.62 -14.35 14.97
C PHE A 878 -16.45 -13.48 16.23
N LEU A 879 -15.93 -12.26 16.12
CA LEU A 879 -15.90 -11.29 17.22
C LEU A 879 -17.23 -10.52 17.32
N PRO A 880 -17.78 -10.26 18.51
CA PRO A 880 -18.87 -9.31 18.71
C PRO A 880 -18.51 -7.92 18.11
N PRO A 881 -19.47 -7.16 17.55
CA PRO A 881 -19.15 -5.92 16.81
C PRO A 881 -18.32 -4.90 17.61
N ALA A 882 -18.65 -4.72 18.89
CA ALA A 882 -17.91 -3.83 19.79
C ALA A 882 -16.50 -4.34 20.14
N GLU A 883 -16.30 -5.66 20.27
CA GLU A 883 -14.97 -6.25 20.45
C GLU A 883 -14.13 -6.11 19.17
N TYR A 884 -14.75 -6.23 17.99
CA TYR A 884 -14.06 -6.05 16.72
C TYR A 884 -13.65 -4.59 16.46
N ASP A 885 -14.55 -3.63 16.72
CA ASP A 885 -14.20 -2.21 16.63
C ASP A 885 -13.14 -1.82 17.68
N ALA A 886 -13.24 -2.32 18.92
CA ALA A 886 -12.21 -2.14 19.95
C ALA A 886 -10.86 -2.74 19.54
N TRP A 887 -10.85 -3.91 18.88
CA TRP A 887 -9.64 -4.51 18.31
C TRP A 887 -9.08 -3.69 17.15
N CYS A 888 -9.92 -3.16 16.26
CA CYS A 888 -9.47 -2.23 15.22
C CYS A 888 -8.87 -0.95 15.79
N ILE A 889 -9.40 -0.43 16.91
CA ILE A 889 -8.83 0.74 17.61
C ILE A 889 -7.48 0.38 18.26
N LYS A 890 -7.36 -0.79 18.91
CA LYS A 890 -6.07 -1.31 19.42
C LYS A 890 -5.02 -1.37 18.30
N GLU A 891 -5.34 -2.03 17.18
CA GLU A 891 -4.39 -2.21 16.07
C GLU A 891 -4.10 -0.90 15.29
N ALA A 892 -4.92 0.13 15.48
CA ALA A 892 -4.72 1.48 14.95
C ALA A 892 -3.90 2.40 15.88
N ILE A 893 -3.73 2.04 17.15
CA ILE A 893 -2.92 2.80 18.14
C ILE A 893 -1.60 2.10 18.41
N TYR A 894 -1.62 0.82 18.81
CA TYR A 894 -0.43 0.05 19.14
C TYR A 894 0.29 -0.54 17.91
N GLY A 895 0.00 0.00 16.73
CA GLY A 895 0.68 -0.32 15.48
C GLY A 895 2.02 0.41 15.33
N PRO A 896 2.80 0.13 14.26
CA PRO A 896 3.96 0.93 13.89
C PRO A 896 3.53 2.29 13.33
N GLY A 897 3.24 3.23 14.24
CA GLY A 897 2.55 4.48 13.96
C GLY A 897 1.03 4.30 13.91
N THR A 898 0.32 5.41 14.14
CA THR A 898 -1.15 5.48 14.18
C THR A 898 -1.80 5.15 12.82
N ASP A 899 -3.01 4.62 12.84
CA ASP A 899 -3.92 4.58 11.68
C ASP A 899 -5.08 5.56 11.90
N GLU A 900 -4.82 6.85 11.65
CA GLU A 900 -5.80 7.92 11.83
C GLU A 900 -7.04 7.70 10.94
N SER A 901 -6.89 7.03 9.80
CA SER A 901 -7.97 6.68 8.87
C SER A 901 -8.96 5.71 9.51
N ALA A 902 -8.48 4.72 10.28
CA ALA A 902 -9.31 3.81 11.06
C ALA A 902 -9.95 4.51 12.28
N LEU A 903 -9.19 5.32 13.03
CA LEU A 903 -9.72 6.07 14.17
C LEU A 903 -10.85 7.04 13.76
N ILE A 904 -10.66 7.77 12.65
CA ILE A 904 -11.68 8.62 12.03
C ILE A 904 -12.91 7.82 11.62
N GLU A 905 -12.72 6.66 11.01
CA GLU A 905 -13.80 5.84 10.48
C GLU A 905 -14.68 5.24 11.58
N ILE A 906 -14.09 4.84 12.71
CA ILE A 906 -14.85 4.29 13.82
C ILE A 906 -15.47 5.44 14.65
N PHE A 907 -14.65 6.28 15.29
CA PHE A 907 -15.15 7.29 16.24
C PHE A 907 -16.11 8.32 15.64
N LEU A 908 -16.02 8.61 14.33
CA LEU A 908 -16.83 9.64 13.69
C LEU A 908 -17.99 9.10 12.84
N THR A 909 -18.26 7.78 12.88
CA THR A 909 -19.44 7.17 12.23
C THR A 909 -20.36 6.39 13.17
N ARG A 910 -19.82 5.85 14.28
CA ARG A 910 -20.57 5.07 15.28
C ARG A 910 -21.55 5.94 16.08
N THR A 911 -22.59 5.32 16.62
CA THR A 911 -23.57 5.96 17.53
C THR A 911 -23.06 6.00 18.96
N ASN A 912 -23.71 6.78 19.84
CA ASN A 912 -23.33 6.85 21.25
C ASN A 912 -23.34 5.46 21.92
N ALA A 913 -24.40 4.68 21.68
CA ALA A 913 -24.52 3.30 22.17
C ALA A 913 -23.38 2.40 21.66
N GLN A 914 -23.00 2.50 20.39
CA GLN A 914 -21.87 1.75 19.84
C GLN A 914 -20.54 2.18 20.48
N ILE A 915 -20.33 3.49 20.74
CA ILE A 915 -19.15 3.97 21.46
C ILE A 915 -19.13 3.49 22.93
N GLU A 916 -20.28 3.42 23.60
CA GLU A 916 -20.40 2.86 24.95
C GLU A 916 -20.06 1.37 24.98
N GLU A 917 -20.62 0.57 24.05
CA GLU A 917 -20.28 -0.85 23.91
C GLU A 917 -18.78 -1.05 23.60
N ILE A 918 -18.19 -0.25 22.70
CA ILE A 918 -16.74 -0.28 22.40
C ILE A 918 -15.91 0.06 23.64
N ARG A 919 -16.28 1.09 24.41
CA ARG A 919 -15.60 1.45 25.67
C ARG A 919 -15.61 0.31 26.69
N ASN A 920 -16.72 -0.42 26.76
CA ASN A 920 -16.88 -1.56 27.68
C ASN A 920 -16.11 -2.81 27.21
N ALA A 921 -15.96 -3.01 25.89
CA ALA A 921 -15.17 -4.11 25.31
C ALA A 921 -13.64 -3.85 25.35
N TYR A 922 -13.22 -2.60 25.19
CA TYR A 922 -11.82 -2.23 24.99
C TYR A 922 -10.82 -2.74 26.06
N PRO A 923 -11.13 -2.74 27.38
CA PRO A 923 -10.24 -3.32 28.39
C PRO A 923 -9.99 -4.83 28.21
N SER A 924 -10.97 -5.62 27.78
CA SER A 924 -10.80 -7.07 27.59
C SER A 924 -9.88 -7.40 26.41
N VAL A 925 -9.96 -6.58 25.36
CA VAL A 925 -9.14 -6.67 24.14
C VAL A 925 -7.66 -6.33 24.39
N LEU A 926 -7.37 -5.46 25.37
CA LEU A 926 -5.99 -5.06 25.73
C LEU A 926 -5.30 -5.94 26.78
N ASN A 927 -6.05 -6.76 27.53
CA ASN A 927 -5.57 -7.41 28.77
C ASN A 927 -4.47 -8.49 28.59
N LYS A 928 -3.89 -8.62 27.39
CA LYS A 928 -2.69 -9.44 27.09
C LYS A 928 -1.40 -8.61 26.93
N HIS A 929 -1.49 -7.28 26.97
CA HIS A 929 -0.36 -6.37 26.71
C HIS A 929 -0.15 -5.30 27.80
N TYR A 930 -1.01 -5.23 28.82
CA TYR A 930 -0.97 -4.18 29.84
C TYR A 930 -0.78 -4.75 31.25
N HIS A 931 0.25 -4.27 31.95
CA HIS A 931 0.54 -4.58 33.35
C HIS A 931 0.61 -3.28 34.16
N GLY A 932 -0.49 -2.87 34.81
CA GLY A 932 -0.42 -1.82 35.83
C GLY A 932 -1.64 -0.92 36.06
N LYS A 933 -2.62 -0.90 35.15
CA LYS A 933 -3.90 -0.14 35.27
C LYS A 933 -4.95 -0.70 34.31
N GLU A 934 -6.23 -0.47 34.60
CA GLU A 934 -7.32 -0.63 33.64
C GLU A 934 -7.13 0.38 32.49
N PRO A 935 -6.96 -0.07 31.23
CA PRO A 935 -6.62 0.82 30.13
C PRO A 935 -7.85 1.59 29.66
N LYS A 936 -7.64 2.85 29.25
CA LYS A 936 -8.71 3.78 28.89
C LYS A 936 -8.48 4.30 27.49
N ILE A 937 -9.48 4.09 26.63
CA ILE A 937 -9.47 4.49 25.22
C ILE A 937 -9.10 5.98 25.03
N GLU A 938 -9.52 6.85 25.95
CA GLU A 938 -9.21 8.28 25.96
C GLU A 938 -7.75 8.58 26.37
N GLU A 939 -7.13 7.74 27.20
CA GLU A 939 -5.73 7.85 27.60
C GLU A 939 -4.82 7.40 26.45
N ASP A 940 -5.20 6.33 25.75
CA ASP A 940 -4.46 5.84 24.57
C ASP A 940 -4.55 6.83 23.40
N ILE A 941 -5.76 7.32 23.05
CA ILE A 941 -5.93 8.43 22.09
C ILE A 941 -5.11 9.66 22.53
N ARG A 942 -5.10 9.97 23.84
CA ARG A 942 -4.37 11.13 24.38
C ARG A 942 -2.86 11.03 24.19
N ASN A 943 -2.32 9.82 24.28
CA ASN A 943 -0.89 9.54 24.19
C ASN A 943 -0.42 9.45 22.72
N ASP A 944 -1.23 8.84 21.85
CA ASP A 944 -0.84 8.52 20.47
C ASP A 944 -1.15 9.65 19.46
N THR A 945 -2.19 10.46 19.70
CA THR A 945 -2.61 11.53 18.77
C THR A 945 -2.26 12.93 19.26
N SER A 946 -2.32 13.97 18.40
CA SER A 946 -1.94 15.35 18.75
C SER A 946 -2.89 16.42 18.20
N GLY A 947 -2.71 17.68 18.64
CA GLY A 947 -3.46 18.86 18.20
C GLY A 947 -4.99 18.75 18.36
N ASP A 948 -5.71 19.47 17.51
CA ASP A 948 -7.18 19.49 17.51
C ASP A 948 -7.80 18.20 16.95
N PHE A 949 -7.01 17.39 16.24
CA PHE A 949 -7.38 16.01 15.90
C PHE A 949 -7.55 15.16 17.17
N LYS A 950 -6.60 15.24 18.12
CA LYS A 950 -6.74 14.63 19.45
C LYS A 950 -7.99 15.14 20.18
N ARG A 951 -8.23 16.45 20.18
CA ARG A 951 -9.42 17.04 20.83
C ARG A 951 -10.73 16.52 20.22
N LEU A 952 -10.79 16.41 18.89
CA LEU A 952 -11.94 15.88 18.16
C LEU A 952 -12.19 14.40 18.48
N LEU A 953 -11.14 13.56 18.46
CA LEU A 953 -11.25 12.14 18.81
C LEU A 953 -11.65 11.93 20.28
N ILE A 954 -11.04 12.65 21.23
CA ILE A 954 -11.40 12.58 22.65
C ILE A 954 -12.86 13.00 22.89
N SER A 955 -13.36 13.99 22.14
CA SER A 955 -14.77 14.41 22.22
C SER A 955 -15.72 13.36 21.63
N ALA A 956 -15.30 12.64 20.58
CA ALA A 956 -16.10 11.60 19.95
C ALA A 956 -16.11 10.28 20.73
N SER A 957 -14.95 9.89 21.29
CA SER A 957 -14.79 8.70 22.12
C SER A 957 -15.54 8.76 23.45
N GLN A 958 -16.16 9.90 23.79
CA GLN A 958 -17.08 9.96 24.92
C GLN A 958 -18.41 9.26 24.65
N GLY A 959 -18.89 9.22 23.40
CA GLY A 959 -20.24 8.73 23.11
C GLY A 959 -21.33 9.63 23.68
N ASN A 960 -21.12 10.96 23.65
CA ASN A 960 -22.02 11.95 24.25
C ASN A 960 -22.40 13.07 23.24
N ARG A 961 -22.78 12.66 22.02
CA ARG A 961 -23.46 13.53 21.05
C ARG A 961 -24.94 13.65 21.45
N TYR A 962 -25.56 14.80 21.23
CA TYR A 962 -27.02 14.94 21.41
C TYR A 962 -27.77 14.01 20.45
N GLU A 963 -28.78 13.33 20.97
CA GLU A 963 -29.77 12.52 20.24
C GLU A 963 -31.13 13.22 20.29
N ILE A 964 -32.10 12.78 19.48
CA ILE A 964 -33.44 13.38 19.50
C ILE A 964 -34.22 12.89 20.74
N PRO A 965 -34.74 13.80 21.59
CA PRO A 965 -35.63 13.42 22.68
C PRO A 965 -36.89 12.73 22.16
N ARG A 966 -37.32 11.65 22.83
CA ARG A 966 -38.45 10.80 22.37
C ARG A 966 -39.75 11.60 22.24
N ASP A 967 -39.97 12.59 23.10
CA ASP A 967 -41.03 13.60 23.04
C ASP A 967 -41.01 14.37 21.71
N ARG A 968 -39.87 15.01 21.35
CA ARG A 968 -39.72 15.69 20.04
C ARG A 968 -39.93 14.74 18.86
N LEU A 969 -39.49 13.48 18.96
CA LEU A 969 -39.76 12.48 17.91
C LEU A 969 -41.26 12.16 17.81
N VAL A 970 -41.97 12.05 18.93
CA VAL A 970 -43.44 11.88 18.96
C VAL A 970 -44.16 13.09 18.38
N GLU A 971 -43.67 14.32 18.59
CA GLU A 971 -44.22 15.54 17.98
C GLU A 971 -43.94 15.66 16.47
N ALA A 972 -42.81 15.11 16.01
CA ALA A 972 -42.39 15.11 14.61
C ALA A 972 -43.04 13.98 13.77
N VAL A 973 -43.61 12.94 14.39
CA VAL A 973 -44.31 11.87 13.67
C VAL A 973 -45.76 12.26 13.38
N GLU A 974 -46.06 12.48 12.11
CA GLU A 974 -47.38 12.91 11.61
C GLU A 974 -48.05 11.78 10.82
N GLU A 975 -49.39 11.71 10.85
CA GLU A 975 -50.14 10.79 9.99
C GLU A 975 -50.15 11.36 8.55
N ILE A 976 -49.97 10.48 7.56
CA ILE A 976 -50.14 10.84 6.16
C ILE A 976 -51.65 10.94 5.91
N VAL A 977 -52.14 12.16 5.68
CA VAL A 977 -53.52 12.41 5.24
C VAL A 977 -53.66 12.23 3.72
N ASN A 978 -54.82 11.77 3.27
CA ASN A 978 -55.16 11.75 1.85
C ASN A 978 -55.48 13.19 1.39
N PRO A 979 -54.74 13.78 0.42
CA PRO A 979 -54.99 15.15 -0.03
C PRO A 979 -56.33 15.35 -0.75
N GLU A 980 -57.05 14.27 -1.11
CA GLU A 980 -58.37 14.33 -1.73
C GLU A 980 -59.55 14.18 -0.74
N THR A 981 -59.33 13.59 0.45
CA THR A 981 -60.40 13.36 1.46
C THR A 981 -60.13 13.95 2.85
N ASP A 982 -58.91 14.44 3.11
CA ASP A 982 -58.40 14.89 4.42
C ASP A 982 -58.38 13.78 5.51
N GLU A 983 -58.66 12.53 5.13
CA GLU A 983 -58.67 11.39 6.05
C GLU A 983 -57.25 10.85 6.29
N GLY A 984 -56.95 10.50 7.54
CA GLY A 984 -55.69 9.86 7.91
C GLY A 984 -55.58 8.43 7.37
N THR A 985 -54.52 8.13 6.62
CA THR A 985 -54.31 6.83 5.95
C THR A 985 -53.88 5.68 6.88
N GLY A 986 -53.64 5.94 8.17
CA GLY A 986 -53.01 5.01 9.10
C GLY A 986 -51.50 4.79 8.87
N MET A 987 -50.92 5.42 7.85
CA MET A 987 -49.47 5.45 7.63
C MET A 987 -48.86 6.73 8.21
N TYR A 988 -47.61 6.63 8.68
CA TYR A 988 -46.94 7.72 9.40
C TYR A 988 -45.65 8.16 8.69
N GLN A 989 -45.32 9.45 8.82
CA GLN A 989 -44.10 10.06 8.28
C GLN A 989 -43.42 10.95 9.34
N VAL A 990 -42.16 11.31 9.09
CA VAL A 990 -41.39 12.22 9.95
C VAL A 990 -41.33 13.60 9.33
N ASN A 991 -41.90 14.60 10.01
CA ASN A 991 -41.72 16.01 9.68
C ASN A 991 -40.36 16.49 10.18
N TYR A 992 -39.34 16.32 9.34
CA TYR A 992 -37.95 16.64 9.67
C TYR A 992 -37.71 18.09 10.12
N ALA A 993 -38.57 19.04 9.73
CA ALA A 993 -38.45 20.44 10.14
C ALA A 993 -38.68 20.64 11.65
N LYS A 994 -39.44 19.75 12.32
CA LYS A 994 -39.67 19.76 13.77
C LYS A 994 -38.48 19.24 14.59
N LEU A 995 -37.48 18.62 13.97
CA LEU A 995 -36.36 18.00 14.69
C LEU A 995 -35.28 19.03 15.09
N SER A 996 -35.08 20.07 14.28
CA SER A 996 -33.99 21.05 14.40
C SER A 996 -34.48 22.45 14.81
N ASP A 997 -33.75 23.13 15.71
CA ASP A 997 -33.97 24.57 15.97
C ASP A 997 -33.31 25.38 14.84
N THR A 998 -34.14 26.03 14.02
CA THR A 998 -33.68 26.84 12.87
C THR A 998 -32.95 28.12 13.32
N ALA A 999 -33.41 28.77 14.40
CA ALA A 999 -32.76 29.97 14.91
C ALA A 999 -31.39 29.63 15.55
N LYS A 1000 -31.24 28.44 16.14
CA LYS A 1000 -29.94 27.89 16.56
C LYS A 1000 -29.07 27.53 15.36
N ALA A 1001 -29.64 26.94 14.31
CA ALA A 1001 -28.90 26.64 13.08
C ALA A 1001 -28.32 27.91 12.44
N GLU A 1002 -29.08 29.02 12.40
CA GLU A 1002 -28.62 30.33 11.92
C GLU A 1002 -27.49 30.90 12.79
N ARG A 1003 -27.62 30.82 14.12
CA ARG A 1003 -26.55 31.23 15.05
C ARG A 1003 -25.29 30.37 14.90
N GLU A 1004 -25.42 29.07 14.72
CA GLU A 1004 -24.30 28.13 14.58
C GLU A 1004 -23.64 28.21 13.20
N ALA A 1005 -24.42 28.47 12.13
CA ALA A 1005 -23.92 28.78 10.81
C ALA A 1005 -23.07 30.06 10.82
N LYS A 1006 -23.56 31.11 11.50
CA LYS A 1006 -22.80 32.34 11.69
C LYS A 1006 -21.53 32.11 12.52
N GLN A 1007 -21.60 31.36 13.62
CA GLN A 1007 -20.40 31.01 14.41
C GLN A 1007 -19.35 30.25 13.58
N LEU A 1008 -19.75 29.30 12.71
CA LEU A 1008 -18.83 28.58 11.83
C LEU A 1008 -18.21 29.45 10.72
N PHE A 1009 -18.85 30.58 10.37
CA PHE A 1009 -18.30 31.56 9.43
C PHE A 1009 -17.28 32.47 10.13
N GLU A 1010 -17.66 33.03 11.28
CA GLU A 1010 -16.80 33.89 12.14
C GLU A 1010 -15.59 33.13 12.72
N ALA A 1011 -15.70 31.81 12.89
CA ALA A 1011 -14.64 30.89 13.30
C ALA A 1011 -13.76 30.37 12.14
N GLY A 1012 -14.04 30.75 10.89
CA GLY A 1012 -13.33 30.25 9.72
C GLY A 1012 -13.11 31.33 8.66
N GLU A 1013 -14.01 31.42 7.68
CA GLU A 1013 -13.79 32.22 6.48
C GLU A 1013 -13.73 33.75 6.71
N ASP A 1014 -14.16 34.26 7.88
CA ASP A 1014 -14.10 35.68 8.24
C ASP A 1014 -12.81 36.08 9.01
N ARG A 1015 -11.83 35.15 9.12
CA ARG A 1015 -10.58 35.34 9.86
C ARG A 1015 -9.38 34.70 9.15
N TRP A 1016 -8.20 34.78 9.76
CA TRP A 1016 -6.98 34.10 9.29
C TRP A 1016 -6.59 33.01 10.29
N GLY A 1017 -6.64 31.75 9.86
CA GLY A 1017 -6.65 30.57 10.75
C GLY A 1017 -8.05 30.22 11.23
N THR A 1018 -8.27 29.00 11.73
CA THR A 1018 -9.57 28.56 12.25
C THR A 1018 -9.70 28.90 13.75
N ASP A 1019 -10.93 28.89 14.29
CA ASP A 1019 -11.20 28.57 15.69
C ASP A 1019 -11.67 27.10 15.76
N GLU A 1020 -10.70 26.21 15.92
CA GLU A 1020 -10.91 24.76 15.93
C GLU A 1020 -11.85 24.33 17.07
N GLU A 1021 -11.91 25.08 18.17
CA GLU A 1021 -12.80 24.78 19.30
C GLU A 1021 -14.27 25.00 18.95
N THR A 1022 -14.62 26.08 18.25
CA THR A 1022 -15.99 26.26 17.72
C THR A 1022 -16.35 25.17 16.72
N PHE A 1023 -15.42 24.76 15.84
CA PHE A 1023 -15.64 23.64 14.93
C PHE A 1023 -15.87 22.33 15.67
N ILE A 1024 -15.01 21.94 16.63
CA ILE A 1024 -15.19 20.72 17.46
C ILE A 1024 -16.51 20.78 18.21
N ARG A 1025 -16.78 21.88 18.93
CA ARG A 1025 -17.98 22.08 19.75
C ARG A 1025 -19.26 21.86 18.96
N ILE A 1026 -19.34 22.33 17.71
CA ILE A 1026 -20.52 22.16 16.86
C ILE A 1026 -20.52 20.77 16.19
N PHE A 1027 -19.43 20.36 15.55
CA PHE A 1027 -19.40 19.11 14.76
C PHE A 1027 -19.47 17.84 15.63
N ALA A 1028 -18.90 17.84 16.84
CA ALA A 1028 -18.86 16.66 17.70
C ALA A 1028 -20.14 16.46 18.53
N THR A 1029 -20.76 17.55 19.02
CA THR A 1029 -21.83 17.44 20.04
C THR A 1029 -23.25 17.46 19.50
N ARG A 1030 -23.49 18.04 18.31
CA ARG A 1030 -24.86 18.24 17.79
C ARG A 1030 -25.46 16.98 17.18
N ASP A 1031 -26.77 16.84 17.27
CA ASP A 1031 -27.53 15.79 16.59
C ASP A 1031 -27.46 15.94 15.06
N TYR A 1032 -27.83 14.87 14.35
CA TYR A 1032 -27.65 14.77 12.90
C TYR A 1032 -28.55 15.75 12.14
N TYR A 1033 -29.72 16.13 12.67
CA TYR A 1033 -30.70 16.96 11.97
C TYR A 1033 -30.48 18.46 12.22
N GLN A 1034 -30.12 18.82 13.45
CA GLN A 1034 -29.60 20.15 13.76
C GLN A 1034 -28.38 20.46 12.90
N LEU A 1035 -27.45 19.51 12.70
CA LEU A 1035 -26.30 19.73 11.80
C LEU A 1035 -26.70 19.86 10.33
N ARG A 1036 -27.66 19.06 9.84
CA ARG A 1036 -28.23 19.22 8.49
C ARG A 1036 -28.77 20.64 8.28
N GLU A 1037 -29.58 21.18 9.21
CA GLU A 1037 -30.08 22.56 9.08
C GLU A 1037 -29.01 23.62 9.33
N THR A 1038 -28.04 23.41 10.23
CA THR A 1038 -26.88 24.31 10.39
C THR A 1038 -26.09 24.43 9.09
N TRP A 1039 -25.96 23.37 8.27
CA TRP A 1039 -25.35 23.49 6.95
C TRP A 1039 -26.25 24.14 5.90
N ASN A 1040 -27.56 23.92 5.95
CA ASN A 1040 -28.50 24.64 5.08
C ASN A 1040 -28.40 26.16 5.33
N GLN A 1041 -28.34 26.58 6.59
CA GLN A 1041 -28.14 27.97 7.00
C GLN A 1041 -26.74 28.49 6.67
N TYR A 1042 -25.70 27.66 6.78
CA TYR A 1042 -24.35 28.01 6.33
C TYR A 1042 -24.30 28.29 4.82
N VAL A 1043 -24.97 27.48 4.00
CA VAL A 1043 -25.05 27.69 2.54
C VAL A 1043 -25.84 28.97 2.23
N LYS A 1044 -26.97 29.23 2.90
CA LYS A 1044 -27.73 30.49 2.75
C LYS A 1044 -26.86 31.72 3.09
N LEU A 1045 -26.12 31.69 4.19
CA LEU A 1045 -25.28 32.78 4.68
C LEU A 1045 -24.06 33.04 3.78
N THR A 1046 -23.31 32.00 3.42
CA THR A 1046 -21.97 32.10 2.79
C THR A 1046 -21.97 31.90 1.28
N GLN A 1047 -23.07 31.36 0.73
CA GLN A 1047 -23.15 30.83 -0.64
C GLN A 1047 -22.09 29.74 -0.93
N ARG A 1048 -21.61 29.03 0.11
CA ARG A 1048 -20.60 27.97 0.03
C ARG A 1048 -21.05 26.72 0.79
N ASP A 1049 -20.70 25.56 0.24
CA ASP A 1049 -20.84 24.29 0.95
C ASP A 1049 -19.81 24.16 2.08
N ILE A 1050 -20.24 23.73 3.27
CA ILE A 1050 -19.39 23.56 4.46
C ILE A 1050 -18.14 22.68 4.21
N LEU A 1051 -18.21 21.69 3.30
CA LEU A 1051 -17.05 20.87 2.95
C LEU A 1051 -15.96 21.68 2.23
N ASN A 1052 -16.30 22.79 1.57
CA ASN A 1052 -15.31 23.64 0.93
C ASN A 1052 -14.59 24.52 1.96
N SER A 1053 -15.32 25.03 2.95
CA SER A 1053 -14.76 25.78 4.08
C SER A 1053 -13.86 24.90 4.93
N VAL A 1054 -14.34 23.71 5.35
CA VAL A 1054 -13.51 22.71 6.05
C VAL A 1054 -12.25 22.35 5.25
N LYS A 1055 -12.33 22.19 3.92
CA LYS A 1055 -11.16 21.89 3.07
C LYS A 1055 -10.12 23.00 2.99
N ARG A 1056 -10.52 24.26 3.19
CA ARG A 1056 -9.67 25.45 3.08
C ARG A 1056 -9.05 25.83 4.41
N GLU A 1057 -9.88 25.98 5.44
CA GLU A 1057 -9.43 26.56 6.71
C GLU A 1057 -8.72 25.52 7.60
N THR A 1058 -9.03 24.22 7.44
CA THR A 1058 -8.45 23.14 8.26
C THR A 1058 -7.46 22.25 7.51
N SER A 1059 -6.53 21.61 8.24
CA SER A 1059 -5.47 20.77 7.69
C SER A 1059 -5.35 19.42 8.41
N GLY A 1060 -4.42 18.57 7.94
CA GLY A 1060 -4.15 17.24 8.51
C GLY A 1060 -5.40 16.37 8.71
N ASP A 1061 -5.37 15.56 9.75
CA ASP A 1061 -6.40 14.58 10.07
C ASP A 1061 -7.59 15.19 10.81
N PHE A 1062 -7.42 16.39 11.37
CA PHE A 1062 -8.53 17.22 11.83
C PHE A 1062 -9.49 17.55 10.67
N LYS A 1063 -8.98 17.98 9.51
CA LYS A 1063 -9.77 18.13 8.28
C LYS A 1063 -10.43 16.82 7.86
N SER A 1064 -9.68 15.71 7.89
CA SER A 1064 -10.19 14.39 7.51
C SER A 1064 -11.36 13.97 8.41
N GLY A 1065 -11.26 14.21 9.72
CA GLY A 1065 -12.31 13.95 10.69
C GLY A 1065 -13.55 14.84 10.52
N LEU A 1066 -13.37 16.16 10.37
CA LEU A 1066 -14.48 17.07 10.09
C LEU A 1066 -15.19 16.73 8.76
N ARG A 1067 -14.44 16.31 7.72
CA ARG A 1067 -15.02 15.76 6.48
C ARG A 1067 -15.82 14.48 6.76
N ALA A 1068 -15.28 13.55 7.55
CA ALA A 1068 -15.96 12.30 7.86
C ALA A 1068 -17.31 12.55 8.55
N ILE A 1069 -17.36 13.44 9.56
CA ILE A 1069 -18.61 13.84 10.23
C ILE A 1069 -19.66 14.36 9.22
N VAL A 1070 -19.28 15.32 8.37
CA VAL A 1070 -20.22 15.90 7.38
C VAL A 1070 -20.67 14.86 6.34
N MET A 1071 -19.77 14.00 5.87
CA MET A 1071 -20.12 12.94 4.92
C MET A 1071 -21.03 11.87 5.54
N ASN A 1072 -20.71 11.43 6.76
CA ASN A 1072 -21.49 10.45 7.54
C ASN A 1072 -22.93 10.93 7.77
N ILE A 1073 -23.12 12.19 8.15
CA ILE A 1073 -24.45 12.76 8.43
C ILE A 1073 -25.21 13.11 7.14
N ARG A 1074 -24.53 13.44 6.03
CA ARG A 1074 -25.18 13.66 4.71
C ARG A 1074 -25.60 12.36 4.04
N SER A 1075 -24.71 11.36 4.05
CA SER A 1075 -24.98 10.00 3.57
C SER A 1075 -23.85 9.07 4.02
N ARG A 1076 -24.03 8.42 5.17
CA ARG A 1076 -23.13 7.34 5.63
C ARG A 1076 -22.90 6.25 4.56
N PRO A 1077 -23.92 5.79 3.81
CA PRO A 1077 -23.68 4.83 2.74
C PRO A 1077 -22.74 5.35 1.64
N MET A 1078 -22.78 6.65 1.31
CA MET A 1078 -21.83 7.27 0.38
C MET A 1078 -20.43 7.42 0.99
N TYR A 1079 -20.32 7.71 2.30
CA TYR A 1079 -19.02 7.74 2.99
C TYR A 1079 -18.32 6.38 2.94
N PHE A 1080 -19.01 5.30 3.29
CA PHE A 1080 -18.44 3.95 3.20
C PHE A 1080 -18.23 3.50 1.76
N ALA A 1081 -19.07 3.93 0.80
CA ALA A 1081 -18.82 3.69 -0.62
C ALA A 1081 -17.55 4.40 -1.14
N GLU A 1082 -17.28 5.65 -0.72
CA GLU A 1082 -16.02 6.34 -1.03
C GLU A 1082 -14.82 5.61 -0.43
N LYS A 1083 -14.89 5.21 0.85
CA LYS A 1083 -13.83 4.46 1.54
C LYS A 1083 -13.56 3.10 0.89
N LEU A 1084 -14.59 2.29 0.61
CA LEU A 1084 -14.47 1.00 -0.10
C LEU A 1084 -13.89 1.18 -1.49
N ARG A 1085 -14.32 2.22 -2.23
CA ARG A 1085 -13.77 2.54 -3.55
C ARG A 1085 -12.27 2.83 -3.42
N ASP A 1086 -11.88 3.72 -2.52
CA ASP A 1086 -10.48 4.13 -2.41
C ASP A 1086 -9.58 3.02 -1.82
N ALA A 1087 -10.12 2.11 -1.02
CA ALA A 1087 -9.45 0.88 -0.58
C ALA A 1087 -9.17 -0.13 -1.71
N MET A 1088 -9.95 -0.13 -2.81
CA MET A 1088 -9.77 -1.03 -3.97
C MET A 1088 -9.30 -0.31 -5.25
N LYS A 1089 -8.81 0.93 -5.15
CA LYS A 1089 -8.53 1.81 -6.30
C LYS A 1089 -7.05 2.18 -6.36
N GLY A 1090 -6.26 1.27 -6.91
CA GLY A 1090 -4.84 1.55 -7.14
C GLY A 1090 -4.09 0.39 -7.77
N LEU A 1091 -2.97 0.06 -7.14
CA LEU A 1091 -2.18 -1.14 -7.39
C LEU A 1091 -1.95 -1.80 -6.02
N GLY A 1092 -2.72 -2.85 -5.73
CA GLY A 1092 -2.91 -3.40 -4.40
C GLY A 1092 -4.15 -2.82 -3.70
N THR A 1093 -4.71 -3.60 -2.80
CA THR A 1093 -5.84 -3.24 -1.92
C THR A 1093 -5.34 -2.57 -0.64
N ASP A 1094 -6.25 -1.97 0.11
CA ASP A 1094 -6.19 -1.86 1.57
C ASP A 1094 -7.11 -2.93 2.16
N GLU A 1095 -6.57 -4.13 2.38
CA GLU A 1095 -7.33 -5.27 2.90
C GLU A 1095 -7.88 -4.98 4.31
N ARG A 1096 -7.17 -4.20 5.13
CA ARG A 1096 -7.62 -3.83 6.49
C ARG A 1096 -8.90 -3.00 6.44
N THR A 1097 -8.93 -1.95 5.62
CA THR A 1097 -10.12 -1.11 5.45
C THR A 1097 -11.25 -1.86 4.72
N LEU A 1098 -10.92 -2.69 3.73
CA LEU A 1098 -11.90 -3.50 3.01
C LEU A 1098 -12.62 -4.50 3.94
N ILE A 1099 -11.86 -5.25 4.75
CA ILE A 1099 -12.41 -6.19 5.75
C ILE A 1099 -13.20 -5.42 6.80
N ARG A 1100 -12.62 -4.38 7.42
CA ARG A 1100 -13.26 -3.63 8.50
C ARG A 1100 -14.62 -3.06 8.09
N ILE A 1101 -14.74 -2.51 6.88
CA ILE A 1101 -16.02 -1.99 6.39
C ILE A 1101 -16.97 -3.13 6.00
N ILE A 1102 -16.51 -4.18 5.33
CA ILE A 1102 -17.41 -5.28 4.95
C ILE A 1102 -17.98 -5.98 6.20
N VAL A 1103 -17.13 -6.31 7.19
CA VAL A 1103 -17.54 -6.95 8.45
C VAL A 1103 -18.43 -6.02 9.30
N SER A 1104 -18.03 -4.76 9.53
CA SER A 1104 -18.79 -3.87 10.43
C SER A 1104 -20.09 -3.33 9.83
N ARG A 1105 -20.29 -3.41 8.50
CA ARG A 1105 -21.49 -2.91 7.83
C ARG A 1105 -22.41 -4.00 7.24
N SER A 1106 -21.97 -5.26 7.15
CA SER A 1106 -22.74 -6.35 6.54
C SER A 1106 -24.11 -6.60 7.18
N GLU A 1107 -24.25 -6.36 8.48
CA GLU A 1107 -25.49 -6.53 9.24
C GLU A 1107 -26.25 -5.21 9.49
N ILE A 1108 -25.79 -4.08 8.89
CA ILE A 1108 -26.34 -2.74 9.16
C ILE A 1108 -26.89 -2.06 7.90
N ASP A 1109 -26.04 -1.63 6.96
CA ASP A 1109 -26.40 -0.76 5.82
C ASP A 1109 -25.68 -1.12 4.51
N MET A 1110 -25.17 -2.35 4.40
CA MET A 1110 -24.46 -2.83 3.21
C MET A 1110 -25.29 -2.75 1.92
N VAL A 1111 -26.62 -2.90 1.98
CA VAL A 1111 -27.50 -2.74 0.81
C VAL A 1111 -27.43 -1.30 0.27
N GLN A 1112 -27.56 -0.30 1.14
CA GLN A 1112 -27.47 1.10 0.74
C GLN A 1112 -26.04 1.49 0.34
N ILE A 1113 -25.02 0.87 0.94
CA ILE A 1113 -23.61 1.04 0.52
C ILE A 1113 -23.40 0.50 -0.90
N LYS A 1114 -23.93 -0.68 -1.25
CA LYS A 1114 -23.87 -1.23 -2.62
C LYS A 1114 -24.52 -0.29 -3.63
N GLU A 1115 -25.69 0.26 -3.32
CA GLU A 1115 -26.35 1.27 -4.15
C GLU A 1115 -25.48 2.52 -4.35
N CYS A 1116 -24.96 3.11 -3.27
CA CYS A 1116 -24.12 4.30 -3.34
C CYS A 1116 -22.81 4.02 -4.09
N PHE A 1117 -22.23 2.84 -3.91
CA PHE A 1117 -21.02 2.40 -4.60
C PHE A 1117 -21.25 2.20 -6.11
N LEU A 1118 -22.39 1.64 -6.50
CA LEU A 1118 -22.80 1.55 -7.91
C LEU A 1118 -23.01 2.94 -8.53
N LYS A 1119 -23.72 3.84 -7.82
CA LYS A 1119 -23.92 5.25 -8.23
C LYS A 1119 -22.60 6.03 -8.32
N LEU A 1120 -21.59 5.65 -7.52
CA LEU A 1120 -20.28 6.31 -7.43
C LEU A 1120 -19.23 5.79 -8.43
N THR A 1121 -19.37 4.56 -8.91
CA THR A 1121 -18.32 3.88 -9.70
C THR A 1121 -18.81 3.21 -11.00
N GLU A 1122 -20.11 3.31 -11.32
CA GLU A 1122 -20.77 2.70 -12.50
C GLU A 1122 -20.65 1.16 -12.57
N LYS A 1123 -20.20 0.53 -11.47
CA LYS A 1123 -19.91 -0.90 -11.37
C LYS A 1123 -20.18 -1.37 -9.94
N THR A 1124 -20.72 -2.57 -9.78
CA THR A 1124 -21.15 -3.04 -8.46
C THR A 1124 -19.99 -3.42 -7.53
N LEU A 1125 -20.22 -3.31 -6.21
CA LEU A 1125 -19.24 -3.64 -5.17
C LEU A 1125 -18.78 -5.11 -5.29
N TRP A 1126 -19.72 -6.04 -5.48
CA TRP A 1126 -19.44 -7.47 -5.71
C TRP A 1126 -18.45 -7.70 -6.86
N ARG A 1127 -18.55 -6.90 -7.93
CA ARG A 1127 -17.68 -6.99 -9.11
C ARG A 1127 -16.36 -6.22 -8.96
N TRP A 1128 -16.27 -5.23 -8.08
CA TRP A 1128 -14.97 -4.68 -7.69
C TRP A 1128 -14.18 -5.71 -6.88
N ILE A 1129 -14.77 -6.27 -5.83
CA ILE A 1129 -14.17 -7.36 -5.03
C ILE A 1129 -13.71 -8.50 -5.94
N LYS A 1130 -14.51 -8.90 -6.94
CA LYS A 1130 -14.16 -9.96 -7.91
C LYS A 1130 -12.87 -9.69 -8.71
N GLU A 1131 -12.62 -8.43 -9.05
CA GLU A 1131 -11.54 -8.02 -9.95
C GLU A 1131 -10.27 -7.55 -9.22
N ASP A 1132 -10.35 -7.31 -7.91
CA ASP A 1132 -9.26 -6.78 -7.07
C ASP A 1132 -8.71 -7.83 -6.06
N THR A 1133 -9.58 -8.68 -5.50
CA THR A 1133 -9.19 -9.73 -4.52
C THR A 1133 -9.11 -11.12 -5.16
N SER A 1134 -8.53 -12.12 -4.47
CA SER A 1134 -8.31 -13.48 -5.01
C SER A 1134 -8.69 -14.61 -4.05
N PHE A 1135 -8.67 -15.85 -4.57
CA PHE A 1135 -8.93 -17.12 -3.84
C PHE A 1135 -10.15 -17.09 -2.88
N ASN A 1136 -10.01 -17.67 -1.70
CA ASN A 1136 -11.08 -17.82 -0.70
C ASN A 1136 -11.46 -16.49 -0.03
N PHE A 1137 -10.50 -15.58 0.15
CA PHE A 1137 -10.75 -14.22 0.62
C PHE A 1137 -11.79 -13.50 -0.27
N LYS A 1138 -11.61 -13.57 -1.59
CA LYS A 1138 -12.59 -13.10 -2.57
C LYS A 1138 -13.95 -13.79 -2.41
N LYS A 1139 -13.99 -15.14 -2.39
CA LYS A 1139 -15.25 -15.90 -2.23
C LYS A 1139 -16.05 -15.40 -1.02
N LEU A 1140 -15.39 -15.31 0.13
CA LEU A 1140 -15.96 -14.87 1.40
C LEU A 1140 -16.53 -13.45 1.32
N LEU A 1141 -15.72 -12.46 0.88
CA LEU A 1141 -16.20 -11.08 0.73
C LEU A 1141 -17.34 -10.97 -0.29
N GLN A 1142 -17.29 -11.72 -1.39
CA GLN A 1142 -18.35 -11.76 -2.40
C GLN A 1142 -19.65 -12.40 -1.88
N GLN A 1143 -19.59 -13.30 -0.91
CA GLN A 1143 -20.78 -13.90 -0.30
C GLN A 1143 -21.37 -13.01 0.81
N ILE A 1144 -20.55 -12.38 1.66
CA ILE A 1144 -21.01 -11.44 2.70
C ILE A 1144 -21.70 -10.20 2.10
N VAL A 1145 -21.13 -9.63 1.04
CA VAL A 1145 -21.74 -8.51 0.29
C VAL A 1145 -22.97 -8.97 -0.51
N GLY A 1146 -23.07 -10.27 -0.79
CA GLY A 1146 -24.09 -10.85 -1.66
C GLY A 1146 -23.98 -10.34 -3.11
N ARG A 1147 -24.56 -11.09 -4.04
CA ARG A 1147 -24.71 -10.62 -5.43
C ARG A 1147 -25.65 -9.40 -5.49
N ASP A 1148 -25.52 -8.61 -6.54
CA ASP A 1148 -26.41 -7.49 -6.88
C ASP A 1148 -27.51 -7.93 -7.85
#